data_AF-A0A1W0A0J4-F1
#
_entry.id   AF-A0A1W0A0J4-F1
#
_cell.length_a   1.000
_cell.length_b   1.000
_cell.length_c   1.000
_cell.angle_alpha   90.00
_cell.angle_beta   90.00
_cell.angle_gamma   90.00
#
_symmetry.space_group_name_H-M   'P 1'
#
loop_
_entity.id
_entity.type
_entity.pdbx_description
1 polymer ?
#
loop_
_entity_poly.entity_id
_entity_poly.type
_entity_poly.pdbx_seq_one_letter_code
_entity_poly.pdbx_strand_id
1 'polypeptide(L)'
;MFVSVDTAAILRDEVAALREQLDRKTTECTELKCEINVLQQEVVDQSIEIKNLNLKICSLESTHNDTVLLLNDEMCTLRREKLDQEVSKHDLKMKLVDERKKNAQTKICLHMQYTQLTSLITAIVALRKLDACEAPWLFTQYCYLDFHKKWEMANSAKRQQRCFNMTTNAAVFLEATLRNIDWDTFTHCWGDAFDIGFGNGLRQSTLGINFLQNLRSKLSVANELNYTLQWQNYKYIGAINTYTITNAYGVSYPFTISATKGAYRWSDESSLKMYWSFGNDLKSIVGNSTLMGGKSLLRSSGQFALANASLYMVYVKSTSLIKSPTDPIYTTEQSFLGPFGSIDMIYVGVPHEVQEVLRYFLHFAQQVRQQEPDLYNNITTFNYPTPVLQTWLEDNVSDSSLCPISGFNSLSDLSFNFDTVCDPILHRPNSIEISKVHNMLFATIFANLNDTVDLDDACSEVLSVFDNCQLALNSTLDLLNKYSTRELYGIWATQLYESVRNLNIQWMQLGHYSFTSPIYVYHEPVLSNFNNSDILAWHALYDWMIGVREVVSFQGDNGNITLLGNTMNTYAQPVDVSQLPTVFALFAQRGVQYVTYVIIALASITSAYISFSRGHVEGMNLFKVSSVGGIIWIGRPLILVRSLTALCLLSTANVVLEMKNGMSYFTTISEQWYTTCLAANEVTWLVGIVNDLFIVYTNEWTHKYAFINSIIVWVTSACLATLVPVQPTITIDSKCQVDTLDFQVRCNLGDVAIGSLFRLLLLCGIVIASNCLCYIATRRLLKKPNKAISSSFLLCGSARYLFKQDKWKCSGVFYLDTASAVVNGLISFRHRGTWYVFDVKTWRLHKIEQTLINMMQIEFKRVIPLVDNNSKDLQ
;
A
#
# COMPACT_ATOMS: atom_id res chain seq x y z
N MET A 1 -39.14 17.69 -8.15
CA MET A 1 -38.72 18.56 -7.04
C MET A 1 -38.26 19.86 -7.68
N PHE A 2 -38.85 21.01 -7.36
CA PHE A 2 -38.40 22.30 -7.88
C PHE A 2 -37.03 22.60 -7.27
N VAL A 3 -35.98 22.26 -8.00
CA VAL A 3 -34.60 22.60 -7.65
C VAL A 3 -34.45 24.10 -7.94
N SER A 4 -34.11 24.86 -6.91
CA SER A 4 -33.91 26.30 -7.04
C SER A 4 -32.90 26.59 -8.15
N VAL A 5 -33.11 27.70 -8.87
CA VAL A 5 -32.23 28.18 -9.93
C VAL A 5 -30.77 28.32 -9.44
N ASP A 6 -30.57 28.54 -8.14
CA ASP A 6 -29.26 28.71 -7.50
C ASP A 6 -28.44 27.41 -7.45
N THR A 7 -29.07 26.26 -7.22
CA THR A 7 -28.39 24.95 -7.19
C THR A 7 -27.95 24.45 -8.57
N ALA A 8 -28.69 24.82 -9.63
CA ALA A 8 -28.29 24.55 -11.02
C ALA A 8 -27.25 25.55 -11.55
N ALA A 9 -27.06 26.69 -10.87
CA ALA A 9 -25.95 27.60 -11.10
C ALA A 9 -24.68 27.04 -10.46
N ILE A 10 -24.74 26.60 -9.20
CA ILE A 10 -23.59 26.03 -8.48
C ILE A 10 -23.00 24.79 -9.19
N LEU A 11 -23.84 23.88 -9.68
CA LEU A 11 -23.37 22.70 -10.45
C LEU A 11 -22.80 23.08 -11.83
N ARG A 12 -23.33 24.13 -12.47
CA ARG A 12 -22.74 24.67 -13.71
C ARG A 12 -21.39 25.31 -13.44
N ASP A 13 -21.25 26.00 -12.31
CA ASP A 13 -20.01 26.65 -11.89
C ASP A 13 -18.95 25.61 -11.47
N GLU A 14 -19.34 24.51 -10.81
CA GLU A 14 -18.44 23.39 -10.50
C GLU A 14 -18.00 22.63 -11.75
N VAL A 15 -18.91 22.36 -12.69
CA VAL A 15 -18.56 21.72 -13.98
C VAL A 15 -17.72 22.65 -14.86
N ALA A 16 -17.97 23.95 -14.82
CA ALA A 16 -17.13 24.95 -15.48
C ALA A 16 -15.75 25.02 -14.83
N ALA A 17 -15.66 25.00 -13.49
CA ALA A 17 -14.39 24.97 -12.76
C ALA A 17 -13.58 23.69 -13.02
N LEU A 18 -14.25 22.54 -13.14
CA LEU A 18 -13.59 21.27 -13.50
C LEU A 18 -13.15 21.25 -14.96
N ARG A 19 -13.93 21.81 -15.89
CA ARG A 19 -13.50 22.03 -17.28
C ARG A 19 -12.33 22.99 -17.36
N GLU A 20 -12.36 24.08 -16.61
CA GLU A 20 -11.26 25.04 -16.53
C GLU A 20 -10.00 24.40 -15.93
N GLN A 21 -10.13 23.53 -14.92
CA GLN A 21 -9.01 22.75 -14.39
C GLN A 21 -8.46 21.74 -15.40
N LEU A 22 -9.32 21.06 -16.15
CA LEU A 22 -8.92 20.09 -17.18
C LEU A 22 -8.26 20.79 -18.38
N ASP A 23 -8.83 21.90 -18.82
CA ASP A 23 -8.27 22.73 -19.89
C ASP A 23 -6.93 23.32 -19.45
N ARG A 24 -6.84 23.83 -18.22
CA ARG A 24 -5.57 24.30 -17.63
C ARG A 24 -4.52 23.20 -17.56
N LYS A 25 -4.89 21.97 -17.18
CA LYS A 25 -3.99 20.81 -17.19
C LYS A 25 -3.56 20.40 -18.60
N THR A 26 -4.48 20.48 -19.56
CA THR A 26 -4.20 20.21 -20.98
C THR A 26 -3.27 21.27 -21.55
N THR A 27 -3.48 22.55 -21.22
CA THR A 27 -2.60 23.66 -21.56
C THR A 27 -1.22 23.49 -20.93
N GLU A 28 -1.13 23.17 -19.64
CA GLU A 28 0.13 22.86 -18.95
C GLU A 28 0.90 21.71 -19.63
N CYS A 29 0.22 20.63 -20.03
CA CYS A 29 0.84 19.53 -20.79
C CYS A 29 1.32 19.96 -22.19
N THR A 30 0.57 20.80 -22.89
CA THR A 30 0.99 21.32 -24.20
C THR A 30 2.14 22.31 -24.10
N GLU A 31 2.16 23.16 -23.06
CA GLU A 31 3.25 24.09 -22.75
C GLU A 31 4.53 23.32 -22.43
N LEU A 32 4.47 22.31 -21.55
CA LEU A 32 5.60 21.43 -21.23
C LEU A 32 6.15 20.71 -22.46
N LYS A 33 5.27 20.25 -23.37
CA LYS A 33 5.69 19.59 -24.61
C LYS A 33 6.34 20.58 -25.59
N CYS A 34 5.86 21.81 -25.64
CA CYS A 34 6.47 22.89 -26.42
C CYS A 34 7.84 23.26 -25.87
N GLU A 35 7.97 23.40 -24.55
CA GLU A 35 9.19 23.73 -23.83
C GLU A 35 10.27 22.64 -24.03
N ILE A 36 9.89 21.35 -23.98
CA ILE A 36 10.79 20.23 -24.30
C ILE A 36 11.26 20.29 -25.76
N ASN A 37 10.39 20.66 -26.70
CA ASN A 37 10.76 20.77 -28.12
C ASN A 37 11.70 21.95 -28.38
N VAL A 38 11.46 23.09 -27.71
CA VAL A 38 12.34 24.26 -27.76
C VAL A 38 13.72 23.92 -27.20
N LEU A 39 13.79 23.35 -26.00
CA LEU A 39 15.05 22.89 -25.40
C LEU A 39 15.76 21.83 -26.25
N GLN A 40 15.01 20.98 -26.95
CA GLN A 40 15.58 20.01 -27.88
C GLN A 40 16.21 20.69 -29.11
N GLN A 41 15.59 21.74 -29.62
CA GLN A 41 16.13 22.50 -30.74
C GLN A 41 17.38 23.31 -30.32
N GLU A 42 17.35 23.96 -29.16
CA GLU A 42 18.50 24.71 -28.61
C GLU A 42 19.73 23.82 -28.38
N VAL A 43 19.55 22.62 -27.82
CA VAL A 43 20.64 21.64 -27.64
C VAL A 43 21.24 21.18 -28.97
N VAL A 44 20.42 21.08 -30.03
CA VAL A 44 20.89 20.74 -31.38
C VAL A 44 21.68 21.92 -31.98
N ASP A 45 21.18 23.14 -31.87
CA ASP A 45 21.81 24.34 -32.41
C ASP A 45 23.17 24.61 -31.72
N GLN A 46 23.24 24.49 -30.39
CA GLN A 46 24.49 24.59 -29.63
C GLN A 46 25.48 23.48 -29.99
N SER A 47 25.00 22.27 -30.32
CA SER A 47 25.88 21.19 -30.79
C SER A 47 26.52 21.49 -32.13
N ILE A 48 25.79 22.16 -33.03
CA ILE A 48 26.30 22.64 -34.32
C ILE A 48 27.32 23.75 -34.10
N GLU A 49 27.04 24.69 -33.19
CA GLU A 49 27.94 25.80 -32.86
C GLU A 49 29.25 25.33 -32.22
N ILE A 50 29.20 24.40 -31.26
CA ILE A 50 30.39 23.76 -30.67
C ILE A 50 31.21 23.04 -31.76
N LYS A 51 30.56 22.39 -32.72
CA LYS A 51 31.26 21.73 -33.84
C LYS A 51 31.95 22.74 -34.75
N ASN A 52 31.30 23.87 -35.04
CA ASN A 52 31.88 24.96 -35.84
C ASN A 52 33.05 25.65 -35.12
N LEU A 53 32.94 25.88 -33.81
CA LEU A 53 34.03 26.43 -32.98
C LEU A 53 35.24 25.50 -32.94
N ASN A 54 35.04 24.19 -32.79
CA ASN A 54 36.13 23.20 -32.87
C ASN A 54 36.84 23.25 -34.22
N LEU A 55 36.09 23.30 -35.33
CA LEU A 55 36.66 23.40 -36.68
C LEU A 55 37.47 24.70 -36.85
N LYS A 56 36.98 25.81 -36.28
CA LYS A 56 37.65 27.11 -36.31
C LYS A 56 38.96 27.10 -35.49
N ILE A 57 38.95 26.50 -34.30
CA ILE A 57 40.15 26.30 -33.47
C ILE A 57 41.18 25.42 -34.21
N CYS A 58 40.76 24.34 -34.86
CA CYS A 58 41.66 23.48 -35.64
C CYS A 58 42.28 24.17 -36.87
N SER A 59 41.69 25.25 -37.36
CA SER A 59 42.19 26.00 -38.53
C SER A 59 43.19 27.12 -38.20
N LEU A 60 43.42 27.42 -36.91
CA LEU A 60 44.33 28.47 -36.47
C LEU A 60 45.75 27.93 -36.23
N GLU A 61 46.76 28.49 -36.90
CA GLU A 61 48.17 28.13 -36.72
C GLU A 61 48.74 28.64 -35.37
N SER A 62 49.77 27.96 -34.85
CA SER A 62 50.33 28.06 -33.49
C SER A 62 50.83 29.44 -32.99
N THR A 63 50.68 30.51 -33.76
CA THR A 63 51.12 31.87 -33.41
C THR A 63 50.06 32.71 -32.71
N HIS A 64 48.79 32.26 -32.64
CA HIS A 64 47.67 33.00 -32.05
C HIS A 64 47.17 32.39 -30.73
N ASN A 65 48.07 32.28 -29.73
CA ASN A 65 47.76 31.68 -28.44
C ASN A 65 46.58 32.35 -27.71
N ASP A 66 46.52 33.70 -27.72
CA ASP A 66 45.48 34.43 -26.99
C ASP A 66 44.09 34.25 -27.62
N THR A 67 44.00 34.18 -28.95
CA THR A 67 42.74 33.98 -29.68
C THR A 67 42.20 32.56 -29.50
N VAL A 68 43.09 31.56 -29.48
CA VAL A 68 42.72 30.16 -29.20
C VAL A 68 42.24 30.02 -27.75
N LEU A 69 42.83 30.75 -26.81
CA LEU A 69 42.42 30.74 -25.41
C LEU A 69 41.02 31.34 -25.21
N LEU A 70 40.72 32.44 -25.90
CA LEU A 70 39.38 33.07 -25.92
C LEU A 70 38.30 32.15 -26.51
N LEU A 71 38.58 31.51 -27.66
CA LEU A 71 37.64 30.58 -28.31
C LEU A 71 37.41 29.30 -27.48
N ASN A 72 38.42 28.83 -26.75
CA ASN A 72 38.29 27.70 -25.83
C ASN A 72 37.44 28.06 -24.61
N ASP A 73 37.54 29.28 -24.09
CA ASP A 73 36.71 29.74 -22.97
C ASP A 73 35.23 29.89 -23.39
N GLU A 74 34.98 30.44 -24.57
CA GLU A 74 33.65 30.53 -25.18
C GLU A 74 33.04 29.12 -25.40
N MET A 75 33.83 28.17 -25.91
CA MET A 75 33.40 26.78 -26.06
C MET A 75 33.14 26.08 -24.71
N CYS A 76 33.94 26.36 -23.68
CA CYS A 76 33.71 25.83 -22.33
C CYS A 76 32.43 26.36 -21.70
N THR A 77 32.05 27.60 -22.02
CA THR A 77 30.82 28.24 -21.55
C THR A 77 29.61 27.62 -22.25
N LEU A 78 29.64 27.49 -23.59
CA LEU A 78 28.62 26.80 -24.37
C LEU A 78 28.41 25.33 -23.98
N ARG A 79 29.48 24.61 -23.64
CA ARG A 79 29.38 23.22 -23.14
C ARG A 79 28.68 23.14 -21.78
N ARG A 80 28.87 24.13 -20.91
CA ARG A 80 28.21 24.20 -19.59
C ARG A 80 26.72 24.50 -19.76
N GLU A 81 26.38 25.49 -20.57
CA GLU A 81 24.99 25.85 -20.86
C GLU A 81 24.22 24.69 -21.51
N LYS A 82 24.86 23.99 -22.47
CA LYS A 82 24.28 22.78 -23.07
C LYS A 82 24.01 21.68 -22.04
N LEU A 83 24.92 21.47 -21.10
CA LEU A 83 24.76 20.46 -20.05
C LEU A 83 23.60 20.82 -19.12
N ASP A 84 23.48 22.08 -18.72
CA ASP A 84 22.37 22.57 -17.87
C ASP A 84 21.02 22.44 -18.60
N GLN A 85 20.97 22.69 -19.90
CA GLN A 85 19.78 22.49 -20.73
C GLN A 85 19.44 21.00 -20.93
N GLU A 86 20.43 20.11 -21.08
CA GLU A 86 20.22 18.67 -21.13
C GLU A 86 19.69 18.11 -19.81
N VAL A 87 20.17 18.62 -18.67
CA VAL A 87 19.66 18.28 -17.33
C VAL A 87 18.22 18.78 -17.15
N SER A 88 17.93 20.03 -17.51
CA SER A 88 16.57 20.59 -17.46
C SER A 88 15.59 19.83 -18.36
N LYS A 89 16.01 19.47 -19.58
CA LYS A 89 15.26 18.61 -20.49
C LYS A 89 15.04 17.21 -19.93
N HIS A 90 16.03 16.64 -19.24
CA HIS A 90 15.90 15.35 -18.56
C HIS A 90 14.89 15.42 -17.42
N ASP A 91 14.94 16.47 -16.59
CA ASP A 91 14.00 16.70 -15.49
C ASP A 91 12.57 16.96 -15.98
N LEU A 92 12.39 17.72 -17.07
CA LEU A 92 11.09 17.94 -17.70
C LEU A 92 10.55 16.67 -18.36
N LYS A 93 11.41 15.86 -19.01
CA LYS A 93 11.04 14.52 -19.50
C LYS A 93 10.67 13.61 -18.33
N MET A 94 11.41 13.65 -17.22
CA MET A 94 11.11 12.90 -16.01
C MET A 94 9.76 13.32 -15.45
N LYS A 95 9.42 14.60 -15.36
CA LYS A 95 8.09 15.10 -14.94
C LYS A 95 6.97 14.67 -15.90
N LEU A 96 7.18 14.76 -17.21
CA LEU A 96 6.20 14.30 -18.23
C LEU A 96 6.02 12.78 -18.20
N VAL A 97 7.09 12.07 -17.85
CA VAL A 97 7.10 10.62 -17.65
C VAL A 97 6.50 10.26 -16.29
N ASP A 98 6.64 11.06 -15.22
CA ASP A 98 6.05 10.84 -13.89
C ASP A 98 4.53 11.06 -13.88
N GLU A 99 4.05 12.05 -14.64
CA GLU A 99 2.61 12.25 -14.92
C GLU A 99 2.03 11.08 -15.73
N ARG A 100 2.84 10.40 -16.56
CA ARG A 100 2.46 9.17 -17.28
C ARG A 100 2.69 7.88 -16.46
N LYS A 101 3.66 7.86 -15.54
CA LYS A 101 4.10 6.71 -14.73
C LYS A 101 3.36 6.61 -13.40
N LYS A 102 2.02 6.64 -13.41
CA LYS A 102 1.26 6.30 -12.21
C LYS A 102 0.61 4.92 -12.18
N ASN A 103 0.58 4.18 -13.28
CA ASN A 103 -0.22 2.96 -13.31
C ASN A 103 0.49 1.81 -14.01
N ALA A 104 1.05 0.91 -13.22
CA ALA A 104 1.21 -0.49 -13.62
C ALA A 104 1.57 -1.34 -12.39
N GLN A 105 0.52 -1.67 -11.64
CA GLN A 105 0.51 -2.91 -10.87
C GLN A 105 -0.88 -3.51 -11.03
N THR A 106 -1.22 -3.83 -12.28
CA THR A 106 -2.46 -4.50 -12.72
C THR A 106 -2.42 -6.01 -12.39
N LYS A 107 -1.22 -6.56 -12.17
CA LYS A 107 -0.88 -8.00 -12.02
C LYS A 107 -1.71 -8.77 -10.99
N ILE A 108 -1.73 -8.31 -9.74
CA ILE A 108 -2.42 -8.99 -8.63
C ILE A 108 -3.92 -8.66 -8.65
N CYS A 109 -4.26 -7.48 -9.17
CA CYS A 109 -5.60 -6.89 -9.14
C CYS A 109 -6.54 -7.54 -10.14
N LEU A 110 -6.04 -7.83 -11.35
CA LEU A 110 -6.77 -8.55 -12.40
C LEU A 110 -7.13 -9.96 -11.93
N HIS A 111 -6.15 -10.69 -11.39
CA HIS A 111 -6.41 -12.01 -10.80
C HIS A 111 -7.47 -11.92 -9.70
N MET A 112 -7.29 -11.04 -8.70
CA MET A 112 -8.26 -10.89 -7.61
C MET A 112 -9.66 -10.53 -8.09
N GLN A 113 -9.79 -9.62 -9.07
CA GLN A 113 -11.08 -9.21 -9.60
C GLN A 113 -11.79 -10.37 -10.33
N TYR A 114 -11.08 -11.08 -11.20
CA TYR A 114 -11.69 -12.09 -12.08
C TYR A 114 -11.77 -13.50 -11.45
N THR A 115 -11.08 -13.77 -10.35
CA THR A 115 -11.14 -15.09 -9.69
C THR A 115 -11.75 -15.03 -8.29
N GLN A 116 -11.24 -14.16 -7.41
CA GLN A 116 -11.59 -14.15 -5.98
C GLN A 116 -12.81 -13.28 -5.66
N LEU A 117 -13.02 -12.17 -6.37
CA LEU A 117 -14.08 -11.17 -6.09
C LEU A 117 -15.30 -11.33 -7.02
N THR A 118 -15.60 -12.56 -7.42
CA THR A 118 -16.64 -12.90 -8.41
C THR A 118 -17.99 -13.27 -7.80
N SER A 119 -18.08 -13.30 -6.46
CA SER A 119 -19.34 -13.65 -5.77
C SER A 119 -20.44 -12.63 -6.08
N LEU A 120 -21.68 -13.09 -6.25
CA LEU A 120 -22.80 -12.19 -6.54
C LEU A 120 -23.06 -11.18 -5.41
N ILE A 121 -22.86 -11.56 -4.15
CA ILE A 121 -23.02 -10.64 -3.00
C ILE A 121 -22.04 -9.47 -3.13
N THR A 122 -20.77 -9.77 -3.40
CA THR A 122 -19.73 -8.76 -3.61
C THR A 122 -20.11 -7.84 -4.78
N ALA A 123 -20.54 -8.41 -5.90
CA ALA A 123 -20.94 -7.65 -7.08
C ALA A 123 -22.16 -6.75 -6.83
N ILE A 124 -23.20 -7.24 -6.13
CA ILE A 124 -24.40 -6.44 -5.81
C ILE A 124 -24.05 -5.26 -4.89
N VAL A 125 -23.22 -5.49 -3.87
CA VAL A 125 -22.76 -4.40 -2.99
C VAL A 125 -21.95 -3.37 -3.78
N ALA A 126 -21.11 -3.81 -4.71
CA ALA A 126 -20.33 -2.93 -5.56
C ALA A 126 -21.19 -2.17 -6.58
N LEU A 127 -22.14 -2.83 -7.26
CA LEU A 127 -23.10 -2.22 -8.19
C LEU A 127 -23.93 -1.13 -7.53
N ARG A 128 -24.35 -1.33 -6.28
CA ARG A 128 -25.12 -0.33 -5.51
C ARG A 128 -24.31 0.89 -5.08
N LYS A 129 -22.99 0.81 -5.13
CA LYS A 129 -22.06 1.92 -4.89
C LYS A 129 -21.51 2.53 -6.17
N LEU A 130 -21.62 1.81 -7.30
CA LEU A 130 -21.13 2.24 -8.59
C LEU A 130 -21.86 3.51 -9.04
N ASP A 131 -21.12 4.47 -9.59
CA ASP A 131 -21.72 5.57 -10.32
C ASP A 131 -22.50 5.02 -11.52
N ALA A 132 -23.80 5.28 -11.56
CA ALA A 132 -24.67 4.71 -12.58
C ALA A 132 -24.32 5.18 -14.00
N CYS A 133 -23.60 6.30 -14.16
CA CYS A 133 -23.08 6.76 -15.45
C CYS A 133 -21.94 5.86 -15.97
N GLU A 134 -21.23 5.16 -15.07
CA GLU A 134 -20.16 4.22 -15.41
C GLU A 134 -20.67 2.80 -15.69
N ALA A 135 -21.95 2.51 -15.41
CA ALA A 135 -22.52 1.17 -15.55
C ALA A 135 -22.36 0.56 -16.97
N PRO A 136 -22.49 1.32 -18.08
CA PRO A 136 -22.25 0.77 -19.42
C PRO A 136 -20.79 0.40 -19.72
N TRP A 137 -19.84 0.84 -18.90
CA TRP A 137 -18.42 0.51 -19.01
C TRP A 137 -18.01 -0.72 -18.20
N LEU A 138 -18.96 -1.36 -17.49
CA LEU A 138 -18.76 -2.73 -17.00
C LEU A 138 -18.54 -3.65 -18.19
N PHE A 139 -17.38 -4.29 -18.25
CA PHE A 139 -16.98 -5.00 -19.46
C PHE A 139 -17.61 -6.39 -19.53
N THR A 140 -18.80 -6.44 -20.13
CA THR A 140 -19.54 -7.68 -20.41
C THR A 140 -20.29 -7.52 -21.72
N GLN A 141 -20.37 -8.61 -22.48
CA GLN A 141 -21.23 -8.69 -23.65
C GLN A 141 -22.58 -9.27 -23.23
N TYR A 142 -23.59 -8.40 -23.14
CA TYR A 142 -24.91 -8.79 -22.65
C TYR A 142 -25.60 -9.76 -23.63
N CYS A 143 -26.06 -10.87 -23.08
CA CYS A 143 -26.80 -11.91 -23.81
C CYS A 143 -28.30 -11.67 -23.78
N TYR A 144 -28.80 -11.19 -22.64
CA TYR A 144 -30.22 -11.00 -22.38
C TYR A 144 -30.46 -9.69 -21.65
N LEU A 145 -31.58 -9.05 -21.95
CA LEU A 145 -32.04 -7.89 -21.18
C LEU A 145 -32.55 -8.32 -19.80
N ASP A 146 -33.24 -9.46 -19.73
CA ASP A 146 -33.96 -9.94 -18.54
C ASP A 146 -33.55 -11.35 -18.10
N PHE A 147 -33.74 -11.65 -16.80
CA PHE A 147 -33.46 -12.96 -16.21
C PHE A 147 -34.33 -14.09 -16.78
N HIS A 148 -35.53 -13.77 -17.28
CA HIS A 148 -36.42 -14.75 -17.92
C HIS A 148 -36.00 -15.07 -19.37
N LYS A 149 -34.92 -14.46 -19.87
CA LYS A 149 -34.36 -14.69 -21.22
C LYS A 149 -35.39 -14.39 -22.31
N LYS A 150 -36.34 -13.49 -22.05
CA LYS A 150 -37.40 -13.13 -23.00
C LYS A 150 -36.87 -12.26 -24.13
N TRP A 151 -35.95 -11.35 -23.81
CA TRP A 151 -35.39 -10.38 -24.73
C TRP A 151 -33.91 -10.65 -24.95
N GLU A 152 -33.60 -11.19 -26.12
CA GLU A 152 -32.23 -11.51 -26.55
C GLU A 152 -31.50 -10.25 -27.05
N MET A 153 -30.21 -10.15 -26.72
CA MET A 153 -29.38 -8.97 -27.00
C MET A 153 -28.09 -9.26 -27.77
N ALA A 154 -27.69 -10.52 -27.95
CA ALA A 154 -26.41 -10.81 -28.58
C ALA A 154 -26.33 -10.21 -30.00
N ASN A 155 -25.14 -9.75 -30.36
CA ASN A 155 -24.89 -9.08 -31.63
C ASN A 155 -25.06 -9.99 -32.86
N SER A 156 -24.81 -11.30 -32.73
CA SER A 156 -24.94 -12.32 -33.79
C SER A 156 -25.78 -13.50 -33.32
N ALA A 157 -26.36 -14.25 -34.28
CA ALA A 157 -27.14 -15.45 -33.97
C ALA A 157 -26.27 -16.56 -33.36
N LYS A 158 -25.03 -16.70 -33.85
CA LYS A 158 -24.05 -17.66 -33.30
C LYS A 158 -23.62 -17.27 -31.88
N ARG A 159 -23.40 -15.98 -31.61
CA ARG A 159 -23.13 -15.48 -30.25
C ARG A 159 -24.29 -15.76 -29.30
N GLN A 160 -25.53 -15.57 -29.75
CA GLN A 160 -26.73 -15.90 -28.97
C GLN A 160 -26.80 -17.40 -28.63
N GLN A 161 -26.38 -18.27 -29.54
CA GLN A 161 -26.29 -19.71 -29.25
C GLN A 161 -25.26 -20.00 -28.15
N ARG A 162 -24.10 -19.33 -28.15
CA ARG A 162 -23.12 -19.45 -27.05
C ARG A 162 -23.69 -18.95 -25.72
N CYS A 163 -24.53 -17.91 -25.73
CA CYS A 163 -25.16 -17.37 -24.53
C CYS A 163 -25.97 -18.39 -23.72
N PHE A 164 -26.50 -19.45 -24.34
CA PHE A 164 -27.24 -20.50 -23.61
C PHE A 164 -26.37 -21.18 -22.55
N ASN A 165 -25.08 -21.36 -22.82
CA ASN A 165 -24.13 -21.98 -21.91
C ASN A 165 -23.53 -21.01 -20.87
N MET A 166 -23.86 -19.71 -20.96
CA MET A 166 -23.32 -18.66 -20.08
C MET A 166 -24.31 -18.19 -19.02
N THR A 167 -25.49 -18.82 -18.93
CA THR A 167 -26.60 -18.33 -18.08
C THR A 167 -26.40 -18.51 -16.57
N THR A 168 -25.33 -19.20 -16.15
CA THR A 168 -24.89 -19.29 -14.75
C THR A 168 -24.16 -18.03 -14.29
N ASN A 169 -23.72 -17.17 -15.21
CA ASN A 169 -23.10 -15.88 -14.92
C ASN A 169 -24.16 -14.77 -14.96
N ALA A 170 -24.40 -14.12 -13.83
CA ALA A 170 -25.36 -13.02 -13.73
C ALA A 170 -24.96 -11.79 -14.58
N ALA A 171 -23.67 -11.61 -14.89
CA ALA A 171 -23.18 -10.46 -15.64
C ALA A 171 -23.59 -10.45 -17.13
N VAL A 172 -24.13 -11.56 -17.67
CA VAL A 172 -24.66 -11.59 -19.05
C VAL A 172 -26.10 -11.05 -19.15
N PHE A 173 -26.73 -10.76 -18.02
CA PHE A 173 -28.09 -10.22 -17.91
C PHE A 173 -28.05 -8.74 -17.57
N LEU A 174 -28.52 -7.88 -18.47
CA LEU A 174 -28.49 -6.43 -18.24
C LEU A 174 -29.39 -6.01 -17.05
N GLU A 175 -30.50 -6.72 -16.81
CA GLU A 175 -31.37 -6.55 -15.64
C GLU A 175 -30.61 -6.63 -14.31
N ALA A 176 -29.56 -7.47 -14.21
CA ALA A 176 -28.75 -7.60 -13.00
C ALA A 176 -28.06 -6.28 -12.63
N THR A 177 -27.51 -5.59 -13.63
CA THR A 177 -26.91 -4.27 -13.48
C THR A 177 -27.97 -3.21 -13.19
N LEU A 178 -29.00 -3.12 -14.06
CA LEU A 178 -29.99 -2.04 -14.02
C LEU A 178 -30.79 -1.98 -12.72
N ARG A 179 -31.07 -3.12 -12.09
CA ARG A 179 -31.79 -3.18 -10.79
C ARG A 179 -30.95 -2.75 -9.59
N ASN A 180 -29.62 -2.77 -9.71
CA ASN A 180 -28.71 -2.53 -8.60
C ASN A 180 -28.01 -1.17 -8.65
N ILE A 181 -28.06 -0.47 -9.78
CA ILE A 181 -27.56 0.90 -9.90
C ILE A 181 -28.65 1.93 -9.54
N ASP A 182 -28.26 3.19 -9.35
CA ASP A 182 -29.23 4.27 -9.22
C ASP A 182 -29.89 4.59 -10.57
N TRP A 183 -31.18 4.27 -10.70
CA TRP A 183 -31.93 4.41 -11.94
C TRP A 183 -32.03 5.86 -12.40
N ASP A 184 -32.24 6.81 -11.48
CA ASP A 184 -32.44 8.21 -11.85
C ASP A 184 -31.13 8.80 -12.43
N THR A 185 -29.99 8.55 -11.78
CA THR A 185 -28.65 8.91 -12.30
C THR A 185 -28.34 8.20 -13.63
N PHE A 186 -28.67 6.91 -13.77
CA PHE A 186 -28.52 6.20 -15.04
C PHE A 186 -29.31 6.87 -16.17
N THR A 187 -30.58 7.20 -15.93
CA THR A 187 -31.42 7.86 -16.94
C THR A 187 -30.96 9.26 -17.29
N HIS A 188 -30.31 9.97 -16.36
CA HIS A 188 -29.69 11.26 -16.64
C HIS A 188 -28.56 11.16 -17.67
N CYS A 189 -27.70 10.15 -17.55
CA CYS A 189 -26.56 9.95 -18.43
C CYS A 189 -26.89 9.19 -19.72
N TRP A 190 -27.79 8.21 -19.65
CA TRP A 190 -28.01 7.21 -20.72
C TRP A 190 -29.48 7.03 -21.11
N GLY A 191 -30.40 7.86 -20.59
CA GLY A 191 -31.85 7.70 -20.80
C GLY A 191 -32.26 7.67 -22.26
N ASP A 192 -31.77 8.61 -23.08
CA ASP A 192 -32.09 8.67 -24.51
C ASP A 192 -31.61 7.41 -25.25
N ALA A 193 -30.38 6.98 -24.99
CA ALA A 193 -29.81 5.78 -25.58
C ALA A 193 -30.57 4.52 -25.13
N PHE A 194 -30.93 4.43 -23.84
CA PHE A 194 -31.72 3.33 -23.30
C PHE A 194 -33.11 3.27 -23.94
N ASP A 195 -33.75 4.42 -24.15
CA ASP A 195 -35.07 4.50 -24.77
C ASP A 195 -35.03 4.10 -26.25
N ILE A 196 -34.01 4.53 -27.00
CA ILE A 196 -33.80 4.11 -28.39
C ILE A 196 -33.53 2.60 -28.46
N GLY A 197 -32.61 2.10 -27.64
CA GLY A 197 -32.16 0.72 -27.67
C GLY A 197 -33.23 -0.27 -27.21
N PHE A 198 -33.99 0.08 -26.16
CA PHE A 198 -34.88 -0.82 -25.43
C PHE A 198 -36.26 -0.20 -25.16
N GLY A 199 -36.30 0.97 -24.52
CA GLY A 199 -37.53 1.54 -23.94
C GLY A 199 -38.68 1.68 -24.94
N ASN A 200 -38.42 2.18 -26.14
CA ASN A 200 -39.42 2.35 -27.20
C ASN A 200 -40.03 1.02 -27.65
N GLY A 201 -39.24 -0.05 -27.74
CA GLY A 201 -39.74 -1.38 -28.07
C GLY A 201 -40.51 -2.02 -26.91
N LEU A 202 -40.01 -1.88 -25.68
CA LEU A 202 -40.64 -2.47 -24.50
C LEU A 202 -42.01 -1.88 -24.21
N ARG A 203 -42.20 -0.57 -24.42
CA ARG A 203 -43.49 0.12 -24.24
C ARG A 203 -44.60 -0.34 -25.21
N GLN A 204 -44.26 -1.09 -26.25
CA GLN A 204 -45.25 -1.65 -27.18
C GLN A 204 -45.94 -2.92 -26.65
N SER A 205 -45.46 -3.49 -25.54
CA SER A 205 -46.01 -4.72 -24.95
C SER A 205 -46.32 -4.56 -23.47
N THR A 206 -47.37 -5.22 -22.99
CA THR A 206 -47.74 -5.22 -21.56
C THR A 206 -46.63 -5.82 -20.69
N LEU A 207 -45.98 -6.89 -21.15
CA LEU A 207 -44.83 -7.49 -20.48
C LEU A 207 -43.65 -6.51 -20.35
N GLY A 208 -43.34 -5.76 -21.40
CA GLY A 208 -42.25 -4.78 -21.38
C GLY A 208 -42.54 -3.58 -20.48
N ILE A 209 -43.78 -3.09 -20.44
CA ILE A 209 -44.20 -2.04 -19.49
C ILE A 209 -44.03 -2.52 -18.05
N ASN A 210 -44.48 -3.74 -17.74
CA ASN A 210 -44.33 -4.33 -16.41
C ASN A 210 -42.84 -4.50 -16.03
N PHE A 211 -42.00 -4.92 -16.97
CA PHE A 211 -40.56 -5.01 -16.77
C PHE A 211 -39.94 -3.65 -16.41
N LEU A 212 -40.25 -2.59 -17.19
CA LEU A 212 -39.75 -1.23 -16.92
C LEU A 212 -40.19 -0.70 -15.56
N GLN A 213 -41.42 -0.97 -15.13
CA GLN A 213 -41.90 -0.61 -13.79
C GLN A 213 -41.15 -1.39 -12.69
N ASN A 214 -40.85 -2.66 -12.94
CA ASN A 214 -40.15 -3.53 -12.01
C ASN A 214 -38.64 -3.27 -11.95
N LEU A 215 -38.01 -2.59 -12.91
CA LEU A 215 -36.58 -2.24 -12.82
C LEU A 215 -36.25 -1.39 -11.59
N ARG A 216 -37.23 -0.65 -11.07
CA ARG A 216 -37.08 0.17 -9.85
C ARG A 216 -37.10 -0.65 -8.55
N SER A 217 -37.55 -1.91 -8.59
CA SER A 217 -37.58 -2.77 -7.41
C SER A 217 -36.27 -3.53 -7.26
N LYS A 218 -35.60 -3.30 -6.11
CA LYS A 218 -34.38 -4.03 -5.74
C LYS A 218 -34.75 -5.46 -5.36
N LEU A 219 -34.15 -6.44 -6.01
CA LEU A 219 -34.30 -7.85 -5.65
C LEU A 219 -33.44 -8.20 -4.43
N SER A 220 -33.88 -9.19 -3.66
CA SER A 220 -33.06 -9.83 -2.63
C SER A 220 -31.95 -10.64 -3.28
N VAL A 221 -30.80 -10.72 -2.61
CA VAL A 221 -29.63 -11.44 -3.13
C VAL A 221 -29.92 -12.94 -3.12
N ALA A 222 -29.96 -13.58 -4.29
CA ALA A 222 -29.95 -15.04 -4.40
C ALA A 222 -28.49 -15.52 -4.41
N ASN A 223 -28.14 -16.47 -3.54
CA ASN A 223 -26.73 -16.79 -3.25
C ASN A 223 -26.05 -17.72 -4.29
N GLU A 224 -26.73 -18.13 -5.36
CA GLU A 224 -26.28 -19.28 -6.20
C GLU A 224 -25.60 -18.93 -7.53
N LEU A 225 -25.48 -17.65 -7.90
CA LEU A 225 -24.88 -17.23 -9.18
C LEU A 225 -23.52 -16.55 -8.99
N ASN A 226 -22.65 -16.62 -10.01
CA ASN A 226 -21.42 -15.83 -10.08
C ASN A 226 -21.64 -14.56 -10.93
N TYR A 227 -20.87 -13.52 -10.67
CA TYR A 227 -20.86 -12.30 -11.47
C TYR A 227 -19.44 -12.06 -11.99
N THR A 228 -19.14 -12.61 -13.16
CA THR A 228 -17.81 -12.53 -13.80
C THR A 228 -17.86 -11.61 -15.01
N LEU A 229 -16.97 -10.62 -15.03
CA LEU A 229 -16.78 -9.72 -16.16
C LEU A 229 -15.74 -10.29 -17.13
N GLN A 230 -15.74 -9.78 -18.36
CA GLN A 230 -14.80 -10.19 -19.39
C GLN A 230 -13.43 -9.49 -19.20
N TRP A 231 -12.37 -10.12 -19.70
CA TRP A 231 -11.05 -9.52 -19.73
C TRP A 231 -10.97 -8.40 -20.77
N GLN A 232 -10.19 -7.37 -20.50
CA GLN A 232 -9.97 -6.24 -21.40
C GLN A 232 -8.65 -5.54 -21.08
N ASN A 233 -8.10 -4.75 -22.01
CA ASN A 233 -6.89 -3.95 -21.80
C ASN A 233 -7.07 -2.42 -21.97
N TYR A 234 -8.29 -1.92 -22.17
CA TYR A 234 -8.61 -0.49 -22.23
C TYR A 234 -8.79 0.17 -20.85
N LYS A 235 -8.75 -0.58 -19.74
CA LYS A 235 -8.75 -0.08 -18.36
C LYS A 235 -7.70 -0.79 -17.52
N TYR A 236 -6.87 -0.01 -16.85
CA TYR A 236 -6.13 -0.46 -15.68
C TYR A 236 -7.09 -0.59 -14.50
N ILE A 237 -7.13 -1.77 -13.88
CA ILE A 237 -7.79 -1.98 -12.59
C ILE A 237 -6.79 -1.63 -11.50
N GLY A 238 -7.09 -0.59 -10.72
CA GLY A 238 -6.24 -0.15 -9.62
C GLY A 238 -6.42 -1.03 -8.38
N ALA A 239 -5.39 -1.13 -7.55
CA ALA A 239 -5.53 -1.67 -6.21
C ALA A 239 -4.78 -0.87 -5.14
N ILE A 240 -5.35 -0.90 -3.94
CA ILE A 240 -4.73 -0.36 -2.73
C ILE A 240 -4.51 -1.54 -1.78
N ASN A 241 -3.25 -1.93 -1.61
CA ASN A 241 -2.83 -2.97 -0.69
C ASN A 241 -2.28 -2.33 0.58
N THR A 242 -2.90 -2.66 1.70
CA THR A 242 -2.51 -2.17 3.03
C THR A 242 -2.22 -3.32 3.97
N TYR A 243 -1.49 -3.05 5.04
CA TYR A 243 -1.40 -3.88 6.24
C TYR A 243 -1.63 -3.00 7.45
N THR A 244 -2.15 -3.55 8.54
CA THR A 244 -2.38 -2.75 9.76
C THR A 244 -1.33 -3.03 10.81
N ILE A 245 -0.91 -1.99 11.54
CA ILE A 245 -0.07 -2.12 12.74
C ILE A 245 -0.87 -1.69 13.95
N THR A 246 -0.99 -2.58 14.94
CA THR A 246 -1.70 -2.30 16.21
C THR A 246 -0.72 -2.03 17.35
N ASN A 247 -0.86 -0.86 17.98
CA ASN A 247 0.01 -0.42 19.07
C ASN A 247 -0.50 -0.88 20.45
N ALA A 248 0.25 -0.56 21.51
CA ALA A 248 -0.10 -0.96 22.88
C ALA A 248 -1.37 -0.29 23.45
N TYR A 249 -1.85 0.80 22.82
CA TYR A 249 -3.13 1.42 23.18
C TYR A 249 -4.33 0.72 22.52
N GLY A 250 -4.09 -0.30 21.67
CA GLY A 250 -5.13 -0.98 20.89
C GLY A 250 -5.59 -0.18 19.67
N VAL A 251 -4.82 0.83 19.24
CA VAL A 251 -5.11 1.60 18.03
C VAL A 251 -4.37 0.98 16.85
N SER A 252 -5.11 0.73 15.77
CA SER A 252 -4.58 0.16 14.53
C SER A 252 -4.41 1.25 13.47
N TYR A 253 -3.23 1.27 12.83
CA TYR A 253 -2.90 2.20 11.75
C TYR A 253 -2.68 1.42 10.45
N PRO A 254 -3.37 1.75 9.36
CA PRO A 254 -3.12 1.15 8.05
C PRO A 254 -1.88 1.76 7.42
N PHE A 255 -1.01 0.92 6.89
CA PHE A 255 0.17 1.28 6.10
C PHE A 255 0.02 0.74 4.69
N THR A 256 0.33 1.56 3.71
CA THR A 256 0.23 1.18 2.29
C THR A 256 1.49 0.43 1.87
N ILE A 257 1.31 -0.77 1.30
CA ILE A 257 2.39 -1.54 0.65
C ILE A 257 2.51 -1.12 -0.80
N SER A 258 1.37 -1.06 -1.49
CA SER A 258 1.29 -0.55 -2.85
C SER A 258 -0.07 0.09 -3.09
N ALA A 259 -0.08 1.13 -3.91
CA ALA A 259 -1.31 1.81 -4.31
C ALA A 259 -1.23 2.23 -5.78
N THR A 260 -2.14 1.70 -6.58
CA THR A 260 -2.39 2.08 -7.96
C THR A 260 -3.83 2.53 -8.14
N LYS A 261 -4.04 3.44 -9.09
CA LYS A 261 -5.37 3.99 -9.37
C LYS A 261 -5.91 3.38 -10.67
N GLY A 262 -7.20 3.05 -10.68
CA GLY A 262 -7.89 2.68 -11.90
C GLY A 262 -7.82 3.81 -12.93
N ALA A 263 -7.59 3.45 -14.20
CA ALA A 263 -7.45 4.42 -15.28
C ALA A 263 -7.84 3.83 -16.64
N TYR A 264 -8.44 4.65 -17.50
CA TYR A 264 -8.74 4.28 -18.88
C TYR A 264 -7.51 4.46 -19.79
N ARG A 265 -7.41 3.61 -20.82
CA ARG A 265 -6.33 3.53 -21.81
C ARG A 265 -6.87 3.56 -23.24
N TRP A 266 -7.81 4.46 -23.54
CA TRP A 266 -8.51 4.48 -24.82
C TRP A 266 -7.60 4.61 -26.05
N SER A 267 -6.42 5.24 -25.93
CA SER A 267 -5.46 5.40 -27.04
C SER A 267 -4.56 4.19 -27.26
N ASP A 268 -4.40 3.36 -26.23
CA ASP A 268 -3.34 2.35 -26.15
C ASP A 268 -3.92 0.92 -26.14
N GLU A 269 -5.25 0.81 -26.20
CA GLU A 269 -5.96 -0.46 -26.13
C GLU A 269 -5.90 -1.22 -27.46
N SER A 270 -5.99 -2.55 -27.37
CA SER A 270 -6.06 -3.45 -28.53
C SER A 270 -7.23 -4.43 -28.47
N SER A 271 -7.94 -4.50 -27.34
CA SER A 271 -9.01 -5.47 -27.06
C SER A 271 -10.39 -5.09 -27.60
N LEU A 272 -10.68 -3.80 -27.86
CA LEU A 272 -12.03 -3.36 -28.28
C LEU A 272 -12.44 -3.89 -29.66
N LYS A 273 -11.50 -4.36 -30.48
CA LYS A 273 -11.80 -5.06 -31.75
C LYS A 273 -12.54 -6.37 -31.51
N MET A 274 -12.25 -7.07 -30.42
CA MET A 274 -12.95 -8.31 -30.04
C MET A 274 -14.39 -8.01 -29.64
N TYR A 275 -14.57 -7.02 -28.76
CA TYR A 275 -15.84 -6.39 -28.42
C TYR A 275 -15.58 -5.06 -27.70
N TRP A 276 -16.30 -4.01 -28.09
CA TRP A 276 -15.99 -2.65 -27.66
C TRP A 276 -16.79 -2.11 -26.47
N SER A 277 -17.42 -2.98 -25.67
CA SER A 277 -18.30 -2.65 -24.53
C SER A 277 -19.69 -2.08 -24.87
N PHE A 278 -20.61 -2.23 -23.92
CA PHE A 278 -22.01 -1.79 -24.05
C PHE A 278 -22.17 -0.26 -24.14
N GLY A 279 -21.27 0.49 -23.48
CA GLY A 279 -21.25 1.96 -23.60
C GLY A 279 -21.09 2.44 -25.04
N ASN A 280 -20.31 1.74 -25.86
CA ASN A 280 -20.15 2.08 -27.27
C ASN A 280 -21.34 1.65 -28.14
N ASP A 281 -22.04 0.57 -27.78
CA ASP A 281 -23.31 0.22 -28.42
C ASP A 281 -24.35 1.33 -28.19
N LEU A 282 -24.51 1.80 -26.95
CA LEU A 282 -25.41 2.89 -26.58
C LEU A 282 -25.06 4.21 -27.29
N LYS A 283 -23.77 4.58 -27.32
CA LYS A 283 -23.33 5.79 -28.06
C LYS A 283 -23.64 5.69 -29.55
N SER A 284 -23.43 4.51 -30.14
CA SER A 284 -23.60 4.32 -31.58
C SER A 284 -25.05 4.41 -32.02
N ILE A 285 -26.01 3.89 -31.25
CA ILE A 285 -27.43 3.98 -31.59
C ILE A 285 -27.99 5.41 -31.48
N VAL A 286 -27.36 6.30 -30.71
CA VAL A 286 -27.78 7.72 -30.62
C VAL A 286 -27.29 8.50 -31.85
N GLY A 287 -26.09 8.20 -32.35
CA GLY A 287 -25.50 8.89 -33.49
C GLY A 287 -26.16 8.51 -34.82
N ASN A 288 -26.89 9.43 -35.44
CA ASN A 288 -27.50 9.23 -36.77
C ASN A 288 -26.49 8.92 -37.89
N SER A 289 -25.21 9.26 -37.70
CA SER A 289 -24.13 8.99 -38.65
C SER A 289 -23.63 7.53 -38.61
N THR A 290 -24.00 6.76 -37.59
CA THR A 290 -23.58 5.36 -37.50
C THR A 290 -24.58 4.43 -38.20
N LEU A 291 -24.13 3.24 -38.60
CA LEU A 291 -25.01 2.21 -39.16
C LEU A 291 -26.10 1.72 -38.18
N MET A 292 -25.92 2.00 -36.88
CA MET A 292 -26.81 1.61 -35.79
C MET A 292 -27.74 2.75 -35.33
N GLY A 293 -27.58 3.97 -35.87
CA GLY A 293 -28.36 5.14 -35.46
C GLY A 293 -29.87 4.90 -35.49
N GLY A 294 -30.54 5.21 -34.37
CA GLY A 294 -32.00 5.10 -34.20
C GLY A 294 -32.56 3.68 -34.12
N LYS A 295 -31.72 2.64 -34.07
CA LYS A 295 -32.14 1.23 -34.08
C LYS A 295 -32.14 0.61 -32.68
N SER A 296 -32.91 -0.47 -32.53
CA SER A 296 -33.03 -1.21 -31.27
C SER A 296 -31.88 -2.20 -31.08
N LEU A 297 -31.49 -2.43 -29.83
CA LEU A 297 -30.50 -3.44 -29.44
C LEU A 297 -31.15 -4.80 -29.09
N LEU A 298 -32.48 -4.91 -29.21
CA LEU A 298 -33.20 -6.16 -29.00
C LEU A 298 -33.30 -6.95 -30.31
N ARG A 299 -32.83 -8.20 -30.30
CA ARG A 299 -32.84 -9.08 -31.49
C ARG A 299 -34.25 -9.34 -32.02
N SER A 300 -35.25 -9.39 -31.12
CA SER A 300 -36.65 -9.63 -31.49
C SER A 300 -37.32 -8.42 -32.16
N SER A 301 -36.67 -7.25 -32.19
CA SER A 301 -37.23 -6.04 -32.80
C SER A 301 -37.08 -6.09 -34.32
N GLY A 302 -38.11 -5.65 -35.05
CA GLY A 302 -38.04 -5.48 -36.51
C GLY A 302 -37.02 -4.42 -36.96
N GLN A 303 -36.53 -3.59 -36.03
CA GLN A 303 -35.50 -2.57 -36.27
C GLN A 303 -34.20 -2.89 -35.50
N PHE A 304 -33.84 -4.17 -35.37
CA PHE A 304 -32.60 -4.56 -34.70
C PHE A 304 -31.37 -3.99 -35.42
N ALA A 305 -30.48 -3.34 -34.66
CA ALA A 305 -29.32 -2.60 -35.17
C ALA A 305 -28.40 -3.44 -36.07
N LEU A 306 -28.22 -4.70 -35.72
CA LEU A 306 -27.30 -5.64 -36.36
C LEU A 306 -28.01 -6.74 -37.15
N ALA A 307 -29.25 -6.49 -37.60
CA ALA A 307 -29.98 -7.44 -38.46
C ALA A 307 -29.32 -7.60 -39.83
N ASN A 308 -28.90 -6.48 -40.44
CA ASN A 308 -28.31 -6.42 -41.78
C ASN A 308 -26.85 -5.93 -41.79
N ALA A 309 -26.23 -5.79 -40.61
CA ALA A 309 -24.85 -5.32 -40.44
C ALA A 309 -24.18 -6.07 -39.30
N SER A 310 -22.87 -6.27 -39.38
CA SER A 310 -22.07 -6.79 -38.27
C SER A 310 -21.38 -5.64 -37.53
N LEU A 311 -20.99 -5.87 -36.27
CA LEU A 311 -20.19 -4.87 -35.52
C LEU A 311 -18.89 -4.54 -36.24
N TYR A 312 -18.23 -5.52 -36.87
CA TYR A 312 -17.10 -5.27 -37.76
C TYR A 312 -17.38 -4.19 -38.82
N MET A 313 -18.54 -4.24 -39.50
CA MET A 313 -18.90 -3.20 -40.48
C MET A 313 -19.06 -1.82 -39.82
N VAL A 314 -19.58 -1.77 -38.59
CA VAL A 314 -19.68 -0.53 -37.80
C VAL A 314 -18.29 0.01 -37.48
N TYR A 315 -17.35 -0.85 -37.08
CA TYR A 315 -15.98 -0.46 -36.74
C TYR A 315 -15.25 0.18 -37.91
N VAL A 316 -15.41 -0.39 -39.10
CA VAL A 316 -14.77 0.09 -40.32
C VAL A 316 -15.45 1.36 -40.86
N LYS A 317 -16.78 1.40 -40.89
CA LYS A 317 -17.53 2.48 -41.58
C LYS A 317 -17.90 3.66 -40.68
N SER A 318 -18.07 3.46 -39.38
CA SER A 318 -18.68 4.45 -38.49
C SER A 318 -17.76 4.99 -37.39
N THR A 319 -16.72 4.25 -36.97
CA THR A 319 -15.92 4.65 -35.78
C THR A 319 -14.41 4.67 -35.99
N SER A 320 -13.92 4.25 -37.17
CA SER A 320 -12.49 4.19 -37.52
C SER A 320 -11.64 3.34 -36.56
N LEU A 321 -12.27 2.50 -35.72
CA LEU A 321 -11.59 1.59 -34.80
C LEU A 321 -10.74 0.57 -35.59
N ILE A 322 -11.24 0.14 -36.75
CA ILE A 322 -10.50 -0.63 -37.73
C ILE A 322 -10.32 0.25 -38.97
N LYS A 323 -9.07 0.50 -39.35
CA LYS A 323 -8.75 1.31 -40.54
C LYS A 323 -9.17 0.57 -41.82
N SER A 324 -9.62 1.34 -42.81
CA SER A 324 -9.91 0.87 -44.17
C SER A 324 -8.82 1.37 -45.12
N PRO A 325 -8.24 0.53 -46.00
CA PRO A 325 -8.49 -0.92 -46.14
C PRO A 325 -8.04 -1.70 -44.90
N THR A 326 -8.75 -2.79 -44.61
CA THR A 326 -8.46 -3.65 -43.47
C THR A 326 -7.17 -4.42 -43.70
N ASP A 327 -6.34 -4.50 -42.66
CA ASP A 327 -5.12 -5.29 -42.69
C ASP A 327 -5.42 -6.78 -42.99
N PRO A 328 -4.67 -7.45 -43.87
CA PRO A 328 -4.85 -8.88 -44.15
C PRO A 328 -4.83 -9.77 -42.90
N ILE A 329 -4.08 -9.40 -41.85
CA ILE A 329 -4.00 -10.14 -40.57
C ILE A 329 -5.38 -10.25 -39.92
N TYR A 330 -6.10 -9.14 -39.86
CA TYR A 330 -7.46 -9.07 -39.33
C TYR A 330 -8.45 -9.89 -40.14
N THR A 331 -8.16 -10.12 -41.42
CA THR A 331 -8.98 -11.02 -42.24
C THR A 331 -8.71 -12.47 -41.87
N THR A 332 -7.44 -12.86 -41.70
CA THR A 332 -7.03 -14.19 -41.26
C THR A 332 -7.57 -14.50 -39.85
N GLU A 333 -7.44 -13.57 -38.90
CA GLU A 333 -7.94 -13.75 -37.53
C GLU A 333 -9.46 -13.89 -37.49
N GLN A 334 -10.20 -13.10 -38.27
CA GLN A 334 -11.65 -13.25 -38.37
C GLN A 334 -12.08 -14.57 -39.01
N SER A 335 -11.28 -15.11 -39.93
CA SER A 335 -11.55 -16.43 -40.50
C SER A 335 -11.39 -17.55 -39.46
N PHE A 336 -10.41 -17.40 -38.56
CA PHE A 336 -10.07 -18.37 -37.51
C PHE A 336 -11.03 -18.31 -36.31
N LEU A 337 -11.20 -17.15 -35.67
CA LEU A 337 -12.02 -17.00 -34.47
C LEU A 337 -13.49 -16.66 -34.79
N GLY A 338 -13.72 -15.83 -35.80
CA GLY A 338 -15.03 -15.30 -36.15
C GLY A 338 -15.02 -13.77 -36.30
N PRO A 339 -16.16 -13.15 -36.63
CA PRO A 339 -16.23 -11.73 -36.90
C PRO A 339 -15.94 -10.90 -35.65
N PHE A 340 -15.17 -9.82 -35.83
CA PHE A 340 -14.91 -8.85 -34.78
C PHE A 340 -16.20 -8.23 -34.23
N GLY A 341 -16.17 -7.94 -32.93
CA GLY A 341 -17.31 -7.56 -32.13
C GLY A 341 -18.05 -8.74 -31.48
N SER A 342 -17.89 -9.97 -31.97
CA SER A 342 -18.56 -11.18 -31.43
C SER A 342 -17.62 -12.14 -30.71
N ILE A 343 -16.42 -11.68 -30.31
CA ILE A 343 -15.41 -12.52 -29.66
C ILE A 343 -15.40 -12.20 -28.17
N ASP A 344 -15.68 -13.21 -27.34
CA ASP A 344 -15.64 -13.10 -25.89
C ASP A 344 -14.21 -13.29 -25.38
N MET A 345 -13.78 -12.46 -24.44
CA MET A 345 -12.47 -12.55 -23.79
C MET A 345 -12.66 -12.96 -22.33
N ILE A 346 -12.31 -14.20 -21.99
CA ILE A 346 -12.54 -14.75 -20.66
C ILE A 346 -11.19 -14.95 -19.95
N TYR A 347 -11.01 -14.28 -18.81
CA TYR A 347 -9.84 -14.49 -17.98
C TYR A 347 -9.82 -15.90 -17.38
N VAL A 348 -8.71 -16.61 -17.53
CA VAL A 348 -8.53 -17.96 -17.00
C VAL A 348 -7.63 -17.88 -15.76
N GLY A 349 -8.25 -18.04 -14.60
CA GLY A 349 -7.56 -18.13 -13.32
C GLY A 349 -6.75 -19.43 -13.17
N VAL A 350 -5.74 -19.40 -12.31
CA VAL A 350 -4.96 -20.58 -11.92
C VAL A 350 -5.86 -21.54 -11.14
N PRO A 351 -6.06 -22.80 -11.57
CA PRO A 351 -6.87 -23.79 -10.86
C PRO A 351 -6.36 -24.06 -9.45
N HIS A 352 -7.24 -24.51 -8.55
CA HIS A 352 -6.89 -24.77 -7.15
C HIS A 352 -5.77 -25.82 -7.03
N GLU A 353 -5.83 -26.86 -7.85
CA GLU A 353 -4.85 -27.94 -7.92
C GLU A 353 -3.45 -27.40 -8.23
N VAL A 354 -3.35 -26.45 -9.18
CA VAL A 354 -2.09 -25.81 -9.57
C VAL A 354 -1.59 -24.90 -8.44
N GLN A 355 -2.48 -24.19 -7.75
CA GLN A 355 -2.13 -23.36 -6.60
C GLN A 355 -1.56 -24.21 -5.44
N GLU A 356 -2.09 -25.42 -5.22
CA GLU A 356 -1.54 -26.35 -4.23
C GLU A 356 -0.11 -26.76 -4.57
N VAL A 357 0.16 -27.13 -5.83
CA VAL A 357 1.51 -27.48 -6.30
C VAL A 357 2.47 -26.31 -6.08
N LEU A 358 2.06 -25.08 -6.45
CA LEU A 358 2.85 -23.88 -6.22
C LEU A 358 3.18 -23.69 -4.74
N ARG A 359 2.22 -23.92 -3.83
CA ARG A 359 2.45 -23.82 -2.38
C ARG A 359 3.50 -24.80 -1.89
N TYR A 360 3.45 -26.06 -2.35
CA TYR A 360 4.47 -27.07 -2.01
C TYR A 360 5.84 -26.72 -2.59
N PHE A 361 5.89 -26.27 -3.85
CA PHE A 361 7.13 -25.81 -4.47
C PHE A 361 7.75 -24.64 -3.73
N LEU A 362 6.97 -23.62 -3.34
CA LEU A 362 7.49 -22.47 -2.59
C LEU A 362 8.05 -22.88 -1.22
N HIS A 363 7.43 -23.84 -0.54
CA HIS A 363 7.97 -24.42 0.69
C HIS A 363 9.29 -25.15 0.44
N PHE A 364 9.38 -25.94 -0.63
CA PHE A 364 10.63 -26.60 -1.05
C PHE A 364 11.73 -25.58 -1.34
N ALA A 365 11.45 -24.55 -2.15
CA ALA A 365 12.41 -23.50 -2.50
C ALA A 365 12.90 -22.74 -1.26
N GLN A 366 12.00 -22.45 -0.30
CA GLN A 366 12.35 -21.85 0.99
C GLN A 366 13.28 -22.76 1.81
N GLN A 367 12.99 -24.06 1.87
CA GLN A 367 13.82 -25.03 2.59
C GLN A 367 15.23 -25.12 1.99
N VAL A 368 15.35 -25.24 0.67
CA VAL A 368 16.64 -25.30 -0.03
C VAL A 368 17.44 -24.02 0.22
N ARG A 369 16.79 -22.85 0.11
CA ARG A 369 17.42 -21.56 0.36
C ARG A 369 17.94 -21.40 1.80
N GLN A 370 17.25 -21.96 2.79
CA GLN A 370 17.69 -21.90 4.19
C GLN A 370 18.92 -22.76 4.44
N GLN A 371 18.99 -23.93 3.81
CA GLN A 371 20.04 -24.93 4.06
C GLN A 371 21.32 -24.67 3.24
N GLU A 372 21.19 -24.26 1.98
CA GLU A 372 22.32 -24.03 1.06
C GLU A 372 22.21 -22.62 0.42
N PRO A 373 22.38 -21.55 1.22
CA PRO A 373 22.15 -20.18 0.76
C PRO A 373 23.15 -19.71 -0.30
N ASP A 374 24.40 -20.16 -0.23
CA ASP A 374 25.46 -19.75 -1.15
C ASP A 374 25.20 -20.29 -2.55
N LEU A 375 24.85 -21.58 -2.67
CA LEU A 375 24.49 -22.18 -3.95
C LEU A 375 23.18 -21.60 -4.50
N TYR A 376 22.18 -21.40 -3.65
CA TYR A 376 20.91 -20.80 -4.07
C TYR A 376 21.09 -19.38 -4.65
N ASN A 377 21.91 -18.54 -4.00
CA ASN A 377 22.17 -17.18 -4.48
C ASN A 377 23.12 -17.14 -5.69
N ASN A 378 23.85 -18.22 -5.96
CA ASN A 378 24.76 -18.34 -7.11
C ASN A 378 24.07 -18.89 -8.37
N ILE A 379 22.78 -19.26 -8.30
CA ILE A 379 22.00 -19.63 -9.49
C ILE A 379 21.99 -18.45 -10.45
N THR A 380 22.52 -18.65 -11.65
CA THR A 380 22.56 -17.62 -12.68
C THR A 380 21.16 -17.45 -13.27
N THR A 381 20.83 -16.20 -13.58
CA THR A 381 19.54 -15.81 -14.17
C THR A 381 19.83 -15.00 -15.43
N PHE A 382 18.89 -14.99 -16.37
CA PHE A 382 19.11 -14.34 -17.66
C PHE A 382 17.81 -13.73 -18.21
N ASN A 383 17.93 -12.77 -19.10
CA ASN A 383 16.77 -12.15 -19.74
C ASN A 383 16.72 -12.64 -21.18
N TYR A 384 15.56 -13.10 -21.62
CA TYR A 384 15.33 -13.55 -22.99
C TYR A 384 14.47 -12.51 -23.73
N PRO A 385 15.09 -11.57 -24.45
CA PRO A 385 14.42 -10.37 -24.96
C PRO A 385 13.42 -10.64 -26.09
N THR A 386 13.54 -11.77 -26.80
CA THR A 386 12.72 -12.09 -27.98
C THR A 386 12.47 -13.58 -28.04
N PRO A 387 11.47 -14.07 -27.31
CA PRO A 387 11.08 -15.45 -27.40
C PRO A 387 10.40 -15.73 -28.74
N VAL A 388 10.99 -16.61 -29.54
CA VAL A 388 10.38 -17.13 -30.77
C VAL A 388 10.54 -18.64 -30.74
N LEU A 389 9.45 -19.37 -30.94
CA LEU A 389 9.51 -20.83 -31.04
C LEU A 389 10.36 -21.21 -32.25
N GLN A 390 11.19 -22.25 -32.10
CA GLN A 390 12.12 -22.67 -33.14
C GLN A 390 11.40 -23.00 -34.46
N THR A 391 10.18 -23.51 -34.38
CA THR A 391 9.30 -23.82 -35.52
C THR A 391 8.86 -22.59 -36.30
N TRP A 392 8.97 -21.38 -35.74
CA TRP A 392 8.48 -20.12 -36.32
C TRP A 392 9.63 -19.17 -36.73
N LEU A 393 10.89 -19.57 -36.54
CA LEU A 393 12.08 -18.74 -36.80
C LEU A 393 12.27 -18.35 -38.27
N GLU A 394 11.74 -19.14 -39.20
CA GLU A 394 11.87 -18.89 -40.65
C GLU A 394 10.78 -17.94 -41.19
N ASP A 395 9.77 -17.62 -40.38
CA ASP A 395 8.60 -16.84 -40.78
C ASP A 395 8.67 -15.38 -40.33
N ASN A 396 8.09 -14.46 -41.10
CA ASN A 396 7.85 -13.09 -40.64
C ASN A 396 6.57 -13.09 -39.81
N VAL A 397 6.70 -12.78 -38.52
CA VAL A 397 5.61 -12.93 -37.56
C VAL A 397 5.18 -11.57 -36.98
N SER A 398 3.90 -11.46 -36.63
CA SER A 398 3.30 -10.31 -35.96
C SER A 398 3.90 -10.07 -34.59
N ASP A 399 4.07 -8.80 -34.22
CA ASP A 399 4.52 -8.40 -32.89
C ASP A 399 3.56 -8.86 -31.79
N SER A 400 2.24 -8.79 -32.01
CA SER A 400 1.25 -9.30 -31.06
C SER A 400 0.01 -9.76 -31.78
N SER A 401 -0.66 -10.81 -31.29
CA SER A 401 -1.88 -11.34 -31.91
C SER A 401 -3.03 -10.33 -31.97
N LEU A 402 -3.02 -9.28 -31.14
CA LEU A 402 -4.05 -8.21 -31.13
C LEU A 402 -3.68 -7.00 -32.02
N CYS A 403 -2.47 -6.96 -32.57
CA CYS A 403 -1.92 -5.84 -33.32
C CYS A 403 -1.62 -6.22 -34.78
N PRO A 404 -1.61 -5.25 -35.71
CA PRO A 404 -1.17 -5.51 -37.08
C PRO A 404 0.36 -5.68 -37.14
N ILE A 405 0.90 -6.20 -38.26
CA ILE A 405 2.36 -6.37 -38.46
C ILE A 405 3.00 -4.99 -38.66
N SER A 406 3.94 -4.62 -37.80
CA SER A 406 4.63 -3.33 -37.79
C SER A 406 5.94 -3.34 -38.58
N GLY A 407 5.94 -3.83 -39.82
CA GLY A 407 7.16 -3.86 -40.65
C GLY A 407 8.28 -4.77 -40.11
N PHE A 408 9.37 -4.87 -40.88
CA PHE A 408 10.41 -5.91 -40.75
C PHE A 408 11.37 -5.69 -39.59
N ASN A 409 11.00 -6.00 -38.35
CA ASN A 409 11.99 -6.26 -37.31
C ASN A 409 11.63 -7.54 -36.55
N SER A 410 12.62 -8.44 -36.47
CA SER A 410 12.59 -9.79 -35.89
C SER A 410 12.42 -9.82 -34.36
N LEU A 411 11.77 -8.83 -33.78
CA LEU A 411 11.59 -8.69 -32.33
C LEU A 411 10.11 -8.94 -32.00
N SER A 412 9.64 -10.16 -32.25
CA SER A 412 8.24 -10.53 -32.04
C SER A 412 7.99 -11.07 -30.62
N ASP A 413 6.85 -10.67 -30.07
CA ASP A 413 6.34 -11.04 -28.76
C ASP A 413 5.55 -12.38 -28.94
N LEU A 414 5.74 -13.40 -28.08
CA LEU A 414 5.19 -14.77 -28.27
C LEU A 414 3.65 -14.86 -28.43
N SER A 415 2.89 -13.86 -27.95
CA SER A 415 1.42 -13.84 -28.00
C SER A 415 0.84 -12.43 -27.81
N PHE A 416 -0.33 -12.33 -27.15
CA PHE A 416 -0.93 -11.06 -26.76
C PHE A 416 -0.27 -10.47 -25.51
N ASN A 417 -0.41 -9.16 -25.35
CA ASN A 417 0.16 -8.44 -24.23
C ASN A 417 -0.81 -7.35 -23.75
N PHE A 418 -0.97 -7.22 -22.44
CA PHE A 418 -1.84 -6.21 -21.84
C PHE A 418 -1.35 -4.79 -22.15
N ASP A 419 -0.04 -4.54 -22.00
CA ASP A 419 0.55 -3.19 -22.07
C ASP A 419 0.91 -2.75 -23.50
N THR A 420 0.93 -3.67 -24.48
CA THR A 420 1.39 -3.36 -25.84
C THR A 420 0.46 -2.39 -26.57
N VAL A 421 1.06 -1.32 -27.09
CA VAL A 421 0.42 -0.35 -27.97
C VAL A 421 0.65 -0.81 -29.41
N CYS A 422 -0.42 -0.84 -30.23
CA CYS A 422 -0.32 -1.16 -31.66
C CYS A 422 0.24 0.03 -32.49
N ASP A 423 1.36 0.61 -32.05
CA ASP A 423 2.11 1.67 -32.74
C ASP A 423 3.54 1.17 -33.04
N PRO A 424 3.92 1.04 -34.34
CA PRO A 424 5.25 0.59 -34.75
C PRO A 424 6.42 1.34 -34.11
N ILE A 425 6.23 2.62 -33.77
CA ILE A 425 7.30 3.51 -33.29
C ILE A 425 7.46 3.38 -31.77
N LEU A 426 6.38 3.06 -31.05
CA LEU A 426 6.35 2.98 -29.59
C LEU A 426 6.49 1.55 -29.07
N HIS A 427 6.47 0.56 -29.97
CA HIS A 427 6.62 -0.85 -29.62
C HIS A 427 8.01 -1.11 -29.01
N ARG A 428 8.02 -1.64 -27.78
CA ARG A 428 9.20 -2.28 -27.19
C ARG A 428 8.89 -3.77 -27.05
N PRO A 429 9.71 -4.67 -27.63
CA PRO A 429 9.54 -6.09 -27.40
C PRO A 429 9.69 -6.37 -25.90
N ASN A 430 8.78 -7.17 -25.35
CA ASN A 430 8.84 -7.54 -23.95
C ASN A 430 9.79 -8.72 -23.78
N SER A 431 10.84 -8.51 -22.99
CA SER A 431 11.71 -9.61 -22.60
C SER A 431 10.97 -10.56 -21.66
N ILE A 432 11.11 -11.87 -21.90
CA ILE A 432 10.91 -12.84 -20.83
C ILE A 432 12.04 -12.63 -19.84
N GLU A 433 11.70 -12.04 -18.70
CA GLU A 433 12.59 -11.97 -17.56
C GLU A 433 12.68 -13.37 -16.93
N ILE A 434 13.63 -14.19 -17.38
CA ILE A 434 14.08 -15.40 -16.64
C ILE A 434 15.01 -14.95 -15.49
N SER A 435 14.59 -13.89 -14.78
CA SER A 435 15.42 -13.11 -13.86
C SER A 435 15.30 -13.56 -12.40
N LYS A 436 14.54 -14.64 -12.13
CA LYS A 436 14.28 -15.11 -10.76
C LYS A 436 14.67 -16.57 -10.59
N VAL A 437 15.47 -16.82 -9.55
CA VAL A 437 15.93 -18.16 -9.14
C VAL A 437 14.77 -19.16 -9.00
N HIS A 438 13.61 -18.72 -8.50
CA HIS A 438 12.42 -19.59 -8.37
C HIS A 438 11.89 -20.08 -9.73
N ASN A 439 11.92 -19.24 -10.77
CA ASN A 439 11.43 -19.64 -12.09
C ASN A 439 12.31 -20.76 -12.65
N MET A 440 13.63 -20.62 -12.50
CA MET A 440 14.60 -21.61 -12.97
C MET A 440 14.44 -22.93 -12.20
N LEU A 441 14.36 -22.88 -10.87
CA LEU A 441 14.12 -24.06 -10.05
C LEU A 441 12.83 -24.78 -10.42
N PHE A 442 11.73 -24.04 -10.61
CA PHE A 442 10.45 -24.63 -10.99
C PHE A 442 10.55 -25.31 -12.35
N ALA A 443 11.09 -24.60 -13.35
CA ALA A 443 11.20 -25.10 -14.71
C ALA A 443 12.08 -26.37 -14.78
N THR A 444 13.25 -26.37 -14.14
CA THR A 444 14.16 -27.53 -14.12
C THR A 444 13.52 -28.75 -13.45
N ILE A 445 12.79 -28.56 -12.34
CA ILE A 445 12.13 -29.67 -11.62
C ILE A 445 11.01 -30.29 -12.46
N PHE A 446 10.09 -29.47 -13.00
CA PHE A 446 8.91 -29.98 -13.70
C PHE A 446 9.18 -30.35 -15.17
N ALA A 447 10.28 -29.87 -15.76
CA ALA A 447 10.86 -30.43 -16.99
C ALA A 447 11.60 -31.76 -16.75
N ASN A 448 11.67 -32.25 -15.50
CA ASN A 448 12.30 -33.51 -15.11
C ASN A 448 13.78 -33.62 -15.50
N LEU A 449 14.52 -32.52 -15.37
CA LEU A 449 15.92 -32.47 -15.78
C LEU A 449 16.84 -32.96 -14.66
N ASN A 450 17.78 -33.82 -15.05
CA ASN A 450 18.81 -34.42 -14.19
C ASN A 450 20.19 -34.20 -14.82
N ASP A 451 21.27 -34.56 -14.12
CA ASP A 451 22.66 -34.46 -14.60
C ASP A 451 22.98 -35.14 -15.94
N THR A 452 22.14 -36.09 -16.35
CA THR A 452 22.33 -36.83 -17.60
C THR A 452 21.63 -36.17 -18.79
N VAL A 453 20.98 -35.03 -18.59
CA VAL A 453 20.29 -34.28 -19.65
C VAL A 453 21.30 -33.64 -20.58
N ASP A 454 21.01 -33.70 -21.87
CA ASP A 454 21.71 -32.90 -22.87
C ASP A 454 21.30 -31.43 -22.74
N LEU A 455 22.22 -30.61 -22.22
CA LEU A 455 21.99 -29.17 -22.03
C LEU A 455 21.78 -28.45 -23.36
N ASP A 456 22.30 -28.98 -24.47
CA ASP A 456 22.10 -28.40 -25.80
C ASP A 456 20.63 -28.57 -26.23
N ASP A 457 20.05 -29.73 -25.97
CA ASP A 457 18.65 -30.04 -26.27
C ASP A 457 17.71 -29.20 -25.39
N ALA A 458 17.99 -29.12 -24.08
CA ALA A 458 17.18 -28.36 -23.12
C ALA A 458 17.18 -26.85 -23.40
N CYS A 459 18.27 -26.28 -23.92
CA CYS A 459 18.39 -24.86 -24.26
C CYS A 459 18.12 -24.54 -25.75
N SER A 460 17.70 -25.52 -26.55
CA SER A 460 17.49 -25.37 -28.00
C SER A 460 16.47 -24.28 -28.36
N GLU A 461 15.44 -24.08 -27.52
CA GLU A 461 14.39 -23.08 -27.73
C GLU A 461 14.83 -21.64 -27.44
N VAL A 462 16.01 -21.42 -26.83
CA VAL A 462 16.45 -20.12 -26.31
C VAL A 462 17.70 -19.62 -27.05
N LEU A 463 17.66 -19.65 -28.38
CA LEU A 463 18.82 -19.45 -29.26
C LEU A 463 19.62 -18.15 -29.01
N SER A 464 18.95 -17.03 -28.68
CA SER A 464 19.65 -15.73 -28.53
C SER A 464 20.44 -15.61 -27.23
N VAL A 465 20.20 -16.49 -26.26
CA VAL A 465 20.86 -16.50 -24.93
C VAL A 465 21.23 -17.92 -24.52
N PHE A 466 21.58 -18.75 -25.50
CA PHE A 466 21.91 -20.17 -25.34
C PHE A 466 22.96 -20.41 -24.24
N ASP A 467 24.09 -19.70 -24.28
CA ASP A 467 25.17 -19.84 -23.28
C ASP A 467 24.69 -19.51 -21.85
N ASN A 468 23.84 -18.49 -21.71
CA ASN A 468 23.29 -18.11 -20.42
C ASN A 468 22.29 -19.13 -19.89
N CYS A 469 21.51 -19.76 -20.78
CA CYS A 469 20.62 -20.86 -20.43
C CYS A 469 21.41 -22.05 -19.88
N GLN A 470 22.52 -22.43 -20.53
CA GLN A 470 23.38 -23.51 -20.06
C GLN A 470 24.01 -23.21 -18.70
N LEU A 471 24.50 -21.98 -18.50
CA LEU A 471 25.05 -21.56 -17.21
C LEU A 471 23.99 -21.61 -16.10
N ALA A 472 22.75 -21.19 -16.40
CA ALA A 472 21.63 -21.22 -15.46
C ALA A 472 21.21 -22.66 -15.13
N LEU A 473 21.16 -23.55 -16.11
CA LEU A 473 20.86 -24.96 -15.87
C LEU A 473 21.94 -25.64 -15.04
N ASN A 474 23.21 -25.45 -15.39
CA ASN A 474 24.32 -26.02 -14.64
C ASN A 474 24.30 -25.60 -13.16
N SER A 475 24.20 -24.30 -12.90
CA SER A 475 24.14 -23.79 -11.52
C SER A 475 22.88 -24.25 -10.75
N THR A 476 21.78 -24.51 -11.46
CA THR A 476 20.55 -25.05 -10.86
C THR A 476 20.67 -26.55 -10.57
N LEU A 477 21.20 -27.34 -11.50
CA LEU A 477 21.43 -28.78 -11.33
C LEU A 477 22.43 -29.05 -10.19
N ASP A 478 23.51 -28.26 -10.09
CA ASP A 478 24.46 -28.32 -8.98
C ASP A 478 23.78 -28.23 -7.61
N LEU A 479 22.74 -27.39 -7.48
CA LEU A 479 21.94 -27.29 -6.27
C LEU A 479 20.98 -28.48 -6.12
N LEU A 480 20.26 -28.84 -7.19
CA LEU A 480 19.26 -29.91 -7.16
C LEU A 480 19.88 -31.30 -6.93
N ASN A 481 21.13 -31.53 -7.28
CA ASN A 481 21.83 -32.80 -7.01
C ASN A 481 21.99 -33.09 -5.51
N LYS A 482 22.04 -32.05 -4.68
CA LYS A 482 22.07 -32.20 -3.22
C LYS A 482 20.70 -32.52 -2.61
N TYR A 483 19.61 -32.32 -3.36
CA TYR A 483 18.24 -32.40 -2.85
C TYR A 483 17.36 -33.31 -3.71
N SER A 484 16.77 -34.33 -3.11
CA SER A 484 15.82 -35.19 -3.83
C SER A 484 14.59 -34.40 -4.29
N THR A 485 14.53 -34.05 -5.57
CA THR A 485 13.35 -33.48 -6.25
C THR A 485 12.31 -34.54 -6.60
N ARG A 486 12.68 -35.82 -6.46
CA ARG A 486 11.89 -36.99 -6.86
C ARG A 486 10.55 -37.08 -6.14
N GLU A 487 10.48 -36.67 -4.87
CA GLU A 487 9.21 -36.62 -4.14
C GLU A 487 8.30 -35.52 -4.69
N LEU A 488 8.80 -34.31 -4.88
CA LEU A 488 8.02 -33.19 -5.40
C LEU A 488 7.51 -33.47 -6.83
N TYR A 489 8.42 -33.90 -7.71
CA TYR A 489 8.08 -34.27 -9.09
C TYR A 489 7.14 -35.48 -9.13
N GLY A 490 7.48 -36.56 -8.43
CA GLY A 490 6.72 -37.81 -8.46
C GLY A 490 5.30 -37.70 -7.90
N ILE A 491 5.07 -36.80 -6.94
CA ILE A 491 3.74 -36.57 -6.36
C ILE A 491 2.90 -35.66 -7.26
N TRP A 492 3.49 -34.57 -7.79
CA TRP A 492 2.71 -33.47 -8.36
C TRP A 492 2.80 -33.29 -9.87
N ALA A 493 3.82 -33.82 -10.56
CA ALA A 493 4.05 -33.51 -11.97
C ALA A 493 2.89 -33.97 -12.88
N THR A 494 2.36 -35.17 -12.66
CA THR A 494 1.22 -35.71 -13.44
C THR A 494 -0.03 -34.86 -13.23
N GLN A 495 -0.38 -34.57 -11.97
CA GLN A 495 -1.54 -33.75 -11.64
C GLN A 495 -1.39 -32.33 -12.20
N LEU A 496 -0.21 -31.73 -12.10
CA LEU A 496 0.08 -30.41 -12.65
C LEU A 496 -0.10 -30.41 -14.18
N TYR A 497 0.51 -31.38 -14.87
CA TYR A 497 0.43 -31.49 -16.32
C TYR A 497 -1.00 -31.69 -16.80
N GLU A 498 -1.76 -32.61 -16.19
CA GLU A 498 -3.17 -32.85 -16.56
C GLU A 498 -4.03 -31.60 -16.32
N SER A 499 -3.82 -30.90 -15.21
CA SER A 499 -4.55 -29.68 -14.88
C SER A 499 -4.29 -28.56 -15.89
N VAL A 500 -3.04 -28.35 -16.29
CA VAL A 500 -2.67 -27.35 -17.31
C VAL A 500 -3.14 -27.77 -18.70
N ARG A 501 -3.00 -29.06 -19.05
CA ARG A 501 -3.45 -29.60 -20.34
C ARG A 501 -4.96 -29.44 -20.54
N ASN A 502 -5.76 -29.63 -19.49
CA ASN A 502 -7.22 -29.45 -19.55
C ASN A 502 -7.64 -28.02 -19.90
N LEU A 503 -6.79 -27.01 -19.65
CA LEU A 503 -7.04 -25.62 -20.02
C LEU A 503 -6.72 -25.32 -21.50
N ASN A 504 -6.05 -26.24 -22.20
CA ASN A 504 -5.62 -26.09 -23.60
C ASN A 504 -4.91 -24.76 -23.87
N ILE A 505 -3.93 -24.41 -23.03
CA ILE A 505 -3.16 -23.17 -23.16
C ILE A 505 -2.21 -23.29 -24.36
N GLN A 506 -2.21 -22.29 -25.24
CA GLN A 506 -1.45 -22.26 -26.48
C GLN A 506 -0.68 -20.95 -26.64
N TRP A 507 0.42 -21.03 -27.39
CA TRP A 507 1.05 -19.89 -28.05
C TRP A 507 0.30 -19.59 -29.35
N MET A 508 0.24 -18.33 -29.76
CA MET A 508 -0.35 -17.95 -31.04
C MET A 508 0.32 -16.71 -31.59
N GLN A 509 0.68 -16.78 -32.86
CA GLN A 509 1.15 -15.63 -33.64
C GLN A 509 0.59 -15.66 -35.07
N LEU A 510 0.61 -14.52 -35.74
CA LEU A 510 0.12 -14.35 -37.11
C LEU A 510 1.30 -14.00 -38.00
N GLY A 511 1.56 -14.78 -39.03
CA GLY A 511 2.78 -14.59 -39.81
C GLY A 511 2.65 -15.04 -41.25
N HIS A 512 3.70 -14.79 -42.03
CA HIS A 512 3.83 -15.25 -43.39
C HIS A 512 5.31 -15.59 -43.68
N TYR A 513 5.52 -16.65 -44.46
CA TYR A 513 6.87 -17.08 -44.85
C TYR A 513 7.56 -16.07 -45.79
N SER A 514 6.80 -15.40 -46.66
CA SER A 514 7.28 -14.36 -47.57
C SER A 514 6.19 -13.32 -47.85
N PHE A 515 6.55 -12.09 -48.24
CA PHE A 515 5.60 -10.98 -48.51
C PHE A 515 4.53 -11.30 -49.55
N THR A 516 4.79 -12.32 -50.38
CA THR A 516 3.86 -12.81 -51.41
C THR A 516 3.01 -13.98 -50.93
N SER A 517 3.36 -14.60 -49.80
CA SER A 517 2.61 -15.72 -49.23
C SER A 517 1.41 -15.22 -48.40
N PRO A 518 0.31 -15.98 -48.33
CA PRO A 518 -0.80 -15.63 -47.48
C PRO A 518 -0.39 -15.69 -46.01
N ILE A 519 -1.10 -14.91 -45.17
CA ILE A 519 -0.87 -14.89 -43.73
C ILE A 519 -1.56 -16.09 -43.10
N TYR A 520 -0.81 -16.85 -42.31
CA TYR A 520 -1.29 -18.01 -41.56
C TYR A 520 -1.35 -17.72 -40.06
N VAL A 521 -2.23 -18.46 -39.38
CA VAL A 521 -2.26 -18.52 -37.92
C VAL A 521 -1.33 -19.64 -37.48
N TYR A 522 -0.26 -19.29 -36.77
CA TYR A 522 0.61 -20.26 -36.13
C TYR A 522 0.20 -20.36 -34.67
N HIS A 523 -0.09 -21.58 -34.22
CA HIS A 523 -0.42 -21.82 -32.82
C HIS A 523 0.05 -23.22 -32.40
N GLU A 524 0.56 -23.32 -31.18
CA GLU A 524 1.11 -24.57 -30.64
C GLU A 524 0.75 -24.65 -29.14
N PRO A 525 0.40 -25.83 -28.59
CA PRO A 525 0.24 -25.99 -27.15
C PRO A 525 1.50 -25.57 -26.38
N VAL A 526 1.33 -24.87 -25.26
CA VAL A 526 2.46 -24.52 -24.38
C VAL A 526 3.13 -25.79 -23.86
N LEU A 527 2.35 -26.83 -23.56
CA LEU A 527 2.83 -28.16 -23.22
C LEU A 527 2.37 -29.15 -24.29
N SER A 528 3.29 -29.56 -25.17
CA SER A 528 2.99 -30.49 -26.27
C SER A 528 2.95 -31.95 -25.79
N ASN A 529 3.90 -32.36 -24.93
CA ASN A 529 4.04 -33.72 -24.41
C ASN A 529 4.50 -33.70 -22.94
N PHE A 530 4.08 -34.71 -22.15
CA PHE A 530 4.49 -34.84 -20.75
C PHE A 530 5.99 -35.13 -20.61
N ASN A 531 6.58 -35.82 -21.58
CA ASN A 531 7.99 -36.21 -21.56
C ASN A 531 8.91 -35.16 -22.18
N ASN A 532 8.38 -34.02 -22.64
CA ASN A 532 9.20 -32.96 -23.20
C ASN A 532 9.88 -32.15 -22.09
N SER A 533 11.15 -31.83 -22.32
CA SER A 533 12.04 -31.10 -21.43
C SER A 533 11.94 -29.58 -21.62
N ASP A 534 10.76 -29.05 -21.95
CA ASP A 534 10.57 -27.68 -22.44
C ASP A 534 10.66 -26.66 -21.29
N ILE A 535 11.87 -26.17 -21.01
CA ILE A 535 12.13 -25.21 -19.91
C ILE A 535 11.35 -23.92 -20.11
N LEU A 536 11.27 -23.42 -21.34
CA LEU A 536 10.59 -22.16 -21.65
C LEU A 536 9.09 -22.24 -21.33
N ALA A 537 8.46 -23.38 -21.64
CA ALA A 537 7.06 -23.64 -21.33
C ALA A 537 6.81 -23.64 -19.81
N TRP A 538 7.59 -24.41 -19.05
CA TRP A 538 7.45 -24.47 -17.60
C TRP A 538 7.76 -23.14 -16.92
N HIS A 539 8.72 -22.39 -17.45
CA HIS A 539 8.99 -21.02 -17.00
C HIS A 539 7.78 -20.11 -17.20
N ALA A 540 7.21 -20.09 -18.41
CA ALA A 540 6.07 -19.24 -18.72
C ALA A 540 4.80 -19.62 -17.93
N LEU A 541 4.62 -20.91 -17.65
CA LEU A 541 3.56 -21.39 -16.77
C LEU A 541 3.77 -20.95 -15.32
N TYR A 542 4.99 -21.01 -14.81
CA TYR A 542 5.29 -20.47 -13.48
C TYR A 542 4.97 -18.98 -13.39
N ASP A 543 5.35 -18.19 -14.41
CA ASP A 543 5.02 -16.77 -14.48
C ASP A 543 3.49 -16.53 -14.45
N TRP A 544 2.70 -17.37 -15.10
CA TRP A 544 1.24 -17.32 -14.99
C TRP A 544 0.76 -17.66 -13.58
N MET A 545 1.33 -18.69 -12.95
CA MET A 545 0.99 -19.08 -11.57
C MET A 545 1.23 -17.98 -10.55
N ILE A 546 2.28 -17.17 -10.72
CA ILE A 546 2.60 -16.02 -9.85
C ILE A 546 1.96 -14.69 -10.32
N GLY A 547 1.16 -14.70 -11.39
CA GLY A 547 0.46 -13.53 -11.92
C GLY A 547 1.35 -12.52 -12.66
N VAL A 548 2.51 -12.95 -13.17
CA VAL A 548 3.36 -12.15 -14.08
C VAL A 548 2.84 -12.22 -15.52
N ARG A 549 2.25 -13.35 -15.91
CA ARG A 549 1.53 -13.54 -17.17
C ARG A 549 0.05 -13.77 -16.90
N GLU A 550 -0.76 -13.52 -17.92
CA GLU A 550 -2.20 -13.77 -17.89
C GLU A 550 -2.57 -14.82 -18.92
N VAL A 551 -3.62 -15.58 -18.66
CA VAL A 551 -4.20 -16.50 -19.63
C VAL A 551 -5.61 -16.04 -19.94
N VAL A 552 -5.90 -15.88 -21.23
CA VAL A 552 -7.20 -15.41 -21.72
C VAL A 552 -7.72 -16.38 -22.77
N SER A 553 -8.96 -16.82 -22.61
CA SER A 553 -9.69 -17.62 -23.58
C SER A 553 -10.48 -16.70 -24.51
N PHE A 554 -10.11 -16.70 -25.79
CA PHE A 554 -10.80 -15.99 -26.86
C PHE A 554 -11.83 -16.95 -27.49
N GLN A 555 -13.12 -16.63 -27.34
CA GLN A 555 -14.22 -17.48 -27.81
C GLN A 555 -15.06 -16.75 -28.84
N GLY A 556 -14.90 -17.12 -30.11
CA GLY A 556 -15.62 -16.51 -31.23
C GLY A 556 -16.72 -17.40 -31.82
N ASP A 557 -17.28 -16.95 -32.94
CA ASP A 557 -18.36 -17.62 -33.67
C ASP A 557 -17.90 -18.86 -34.48
N ASN A 558 -16.61 -18.95 -34.81
CA ASN A 558 -16.03 -20.03 -35.60
C ASN A 558 -15.15 -20.96 -34.77
N GLY A 559 -14.40 -20.41 -33.81
CA GLY A 559 -13.45 -21.18 -33.02
C GLY A 559 -13.19 -20.55 -31.65
N ASN A 560 -12.43 -21.27 -30.84
CA ASN A 560 -11.92 -20.80 -29.56
C ASN A 560 -10.43 -21.11 -29.42
N ILE A 561 -9.71 -20.26 -28.70
CA ILE A 561 -8.31 -20.49 -28.37
C ILE A 561 -8.00 -19.89 -26.99
N THR A 562 -7.23 -20.62 -26.17
CA THR A 562 -6.78 -20.14 -24.87
C THR A 562 -5.32 -19.76 -24.99
N LEU A 563 -5.01 -18.47 -24.82
CA LEU A 563 -3.67 -17.94 -25.04
C LEU A 563 -2.97 -17.62 -23.73
N LEU A 564 -1.67 -17.91 -23.68
CA LEU A 564 -0.78 -17.42 -22.65
C LEU A 564 -0.18 -16.08 -23.09
N GLY A 565 -0.48 -15.02 -22.36
CA GLY A 565 0.01 -13.68 -22.64
C GLY A 565 1.49 -13.50 -22.30
N ASN A 566 2.06 -12.39 -22.75
CA ASN A 566 3.44 -12.02 -22.48
C ASN A 566 3.65 -11.52 -21.05
N THR A 567 4.91 -11.39 -20.66
CA THR A 567 5.31 -10.86 -19.35
C THR A 567 4.80 -9.43 -19.22
N MET A 568 4.03 -9.15 -18.17
CA MET A 568 3.63 -7.79 -17.84
C MET A 568 4.80 -7.04 -17.19
N ASN A 569 4.85 -5.71 -17.32
CA ASN A 569 5.91 -4.88 -16.75
C ASN A 569 5.90 -4.89 -15.20
N THR A 570 7.07 -4.87 -14.55
CA THR A 570 7.20 -4.74 -13.08
C THR A 570 7.51 -3.28 -12.70
N TYR A 571 6.92 -2.81 -11.60
CA TYR A 571 7.18 -1.48 -11.07
C TYR A 571 7.42 -1.55 -9.56
N ALA A 572 8.45 -0.85 -9.10
CA ALA A 572 8.76 -0.69 -7.69
C ALA A 572 8.23 0.66 -7.20
N GLN A 573 7.46 0.65 -6.10
CA GLN A 573 6.96 1.88 -5.46
C GLN A 573 7.80 2.18 -4.21
N PRO A 574 8.27 3.43 -4.02
CA PRO A 574 8.97 3.82 -2.81
C PRO A 574 8.00 3.87 -1.61
N VAL A 575 8.53 3.68 -0.41
CA VAL A 575 7.76 3.80 0.84
C VAL A 575 7.34 5.24 1.06
N ASP A 576 6.05 5.47 1.28
CA ASP A 576 5.51 6.79 1.62
C ASP A 576 5.77 7.13 3.08
N VAL A 577 6.79 7.96 3.32
CA VAL A 577 7.20 8.39 4.66
C VAL A 577 6.14 9.26 5.36
N SER A 578 5.20 9.86 4.63
CA SER A 578 4.15 10.70 5.22
C SER A 578 3.12 9.89 6.01
N GLN A 579 3.01 8.59 5.74
CA GLN A 579 2.08 7.68 6.43
C GLN A 579 2.58 7.27 7.81
N LEU A 580 3.84 7.53 8.16
CA LEU A 580 4.39 7.22 9.49
C LEU A 580 3.81 8.19 10.54
N PRO A 581 2.99 7.71 11.49
CA PRO A 581 2.35 8.57 12.49
C PRO A 581 3.36 8.95 13.59
N THR A 582 4.29 9.84 13.28
CA THR A 582 5.38 10.25 14.19
C THR A 582 5.00 11.38 15.13
N VAL A 583 3.90 12.10 14.88
CA VAL A 583 3.53 13.32 15.62
C VAL A 583 3.40 13.07 17.13
N PHE A 584 2.65 12.05 17.54
CA PHE A 584 2.48 11.73 18.95
C PHE A 584 3.78 11.23 19.59
N ALA A 585 4.54 10.39 18.88
CA ALA A 585 5.83 9.89 19.36
C ALA A 585 6.83 11.03 19.58
N LEU A 586 6.90 11.98 18.65
CA LEU A 586 7.74 13.18 18.77
C LEU A 586 7.28 14.07 19.93
N PHE A 587 5.97 14.35 20.04
CA PHE A 587 5.43 15.12 21.17
C PHE A 587 5.78 14.47 22.51
N ALA A 588 5.55 13.16 22.64
CA ALA A 588 5.85 12.40 23.85
C ALA A 588 7.36 12.39 24.14
N GLN A 589 8.20 12.20 23.13
CA GLN A 589 9.66 12.27 23.26
C GLN A 589 10.12 13.65 23.76
N ARG A 590 9.60 14.74 23.19
CA ARG A 590 9.92 16.11 23.65
C ARG A 590 9.43 16.36 25.07
N GLY A 591 8.25 15.86 25.42
CA GLY A 591 7.73 15.91 26.78
C GLY A 591 8.62 15.19 27.78
N VAL A 592 9.06 13.97 27.46
CA VAL A 592 9.99 13.18 28.29
C VAL A 592 11.33 13.88 28.43
N GLN A 593 11.89 14.44 27.34
CA GLN A 593 13.13 15.23 27.38
C GLN A 593 13.00 16.45 28.31
N TYR A 594 11.92 17.22 28.18
CA TYR A 594 11.63 18.36 29.05
C TYR A 594 11.59 17.94 30.54
N VAL A 595 10.84 16.88 30.87
CA VAL A 595 10.78 16.35 32.23
C VAL A 595 12.16 15.98 32.75
N THR A 596 12.97 15.30 31.94
CA THR A 596 14.35 14.92 32.32
C THR A 596 15.20 16.16 32.61
N TYR A 597 15.18 17.18 31.74
CA TYR A 597 15.98 18.40 31.94
C TYR A 597 15.57 19.15 33.21
N VAL A 598 14.27 19.27 33.48
CA VAL A 598 13.77 19.95 34.69
C VAL A 598 14.15 19.18 35.96
N ILE A 599 14.05 17.84 35.96
CA ILE A 599 14.48 17.03 37.12
C ILE A 599 15.99 17.13 37.36
N ILE A 600 16.81 17.14 36.29
CA ILE A 600 18.27 17.33 36.42
C ILE A 600 18.56 18.72 37.01
N ALA A 601 17.89 19.77 36.53
CA ALA A 601 18.03 21.13 37.07
C ALA A 601 17.57 21.20 38.54
N LEU A 602 16.46 20.55 38.88
CA LEU A 602 15.98 20.48 40.26
C LEU A 602 16.97 19.76 41.17
N ALA A 603 17.53 18.64 40.71
CA ALA A 603 18.54 17.86 41.44
C ALA A 603 19.84 18.65 41.61
N SER A 604 20.29 19.40 40.60
CA SER A 604 21.50 20.23 40.69
C SER A 604 21.34 21.41 41.64
N ILE A 605 20.21 22.12 41.58
CA ILE A 605 19.88 23.21 42.52
C ILE A 605 19.80 22.65 43.94
N THR A 606 19.08 21.54 44.14
CA THR A 606 18.97 20.90 45.46
C THR A 606 20.35 20.50 45.99
N SER A 607 21.21 19.93 45.15
CA SER A 607 22.60 19.56 45.50
C SER A 607 23.46 20.78 45.87
N ALA A 608 23.30 21.90 45.17
CA ALA A 608 23.97 23.16 45.52
C ALA A 608 23.53 23.64 46.91
N TYR A 609 22.23 23.60 47.22
CA TYR A 609 21.72 23.95 48.55
C TYR A 609 22.22 23.02 49.66
N ILE A 610 22.40 21.72 49.38
CA ILE A 610 23.02 20.76 50.33
C ILE A 610 24.47 21.14 50.62
N SER A 611 25.23 21.47 49.58
CA SER A 611 26.62 21.94 49.72
C SER A 611 26.69 23.26 50.49
N PHE A 612 25.83 24.23 50.15
CA PHE A 612 25.76 25.51 50.85
C PHE A 612 25.32 25.35 52.30
N SER A 613 24.44 24.40 52.62
CA SER A 613 24.00 24.11 53.99
C SER A 613 24.98 23.25 54.79
N ARG A 614 26.10 22.82 54.19
CA ARG A 614 27.12 21.92 54.78
C ARG A 614 26.55 20.56 55.21
N GLY A 615 25.54 20.06 54.48
CA GLY A 615 24.93 18.75 54.76
C GLY A 615 23.93 18.71 55.92
N HIS A 616 23.63 19.84 56.56
CA HIS A 616 22.57 19.93 57.58
C HIS A 616 21.18 19.97 56.92
N VAL A 617 20.73 18.83 56.40
CA VAL A 617 19.44 18.66 55.69
C VAL A 617 18.77 17.33 56.06
N GLU A 618 17.45 17.23 55.93
CA GLU A 618 16.74 15.96 56.11
C GLU A 618 16.88 15.09 54.83
N GLY A 619 17.89 14.22 54.80
CA GLY A 619 18.18 13.38 53.63
C GLY A 619 17.01 12.52 53.15
N MET A 620 16.11 12.08 54.05
CA MET A 620 14.93 11.29 53.69
C MET A 620 13.89 12.07 52.87
N ASN A 621 13.91 13.41 52.92
CA ASN A 621 13.04 14.25 52.10
C ASN A 621 13.58 14.40 50.68
N LEU A 622 14.88 14.22 50.47
CA LEU A 622 15.52 14.29 49.15
C LEU A 622 15.17 13.09 48.26
N PHE A 623 14.86 11.93 48.83
CA PHE A 623 14.34 10.78 48.06
C PHE A 623 12.92 10.99 47.52
N LYS A 624 12.27 12.12 47.86
CA LYS A 624 10.91 12.49 47.41
C LYS A 624 10.93 13.52 46.29
N VAL A 625 12.08 13.74 45.65
CA VAL A 625 12.23 14.65 44.50
C VAL A 625 11.30 14.28 43.35
N SER A 626 11.13 12.99 43.04
CA SER A 626 10.21 12.56 41.97
C SER A 626 8.74 12.73 42.36
N SER A 627 8.35 12.32 43.57
CA SER A 627 6.94 12.33 44.01
C SER A 627 6.42 13.70 44.46
N VAL A 628 7.28 14.60 44.94
CA VAL A 628 6.91 15.95 45.41
C VAL A 628 7.44 17.00 44.43
N GLY A 629 8.74 16.98 44.16
CA GLY A 629 9.40 17.95 43.28
C GLY A 629 8.89 17.87 41.84
N GLY A 630 8.77 16.67 41.26
CA GLY A 630 8.24 16.49 39.92
C GLY A 630 6.85 17.13 39.76
N ILE A 631 5.93 16.84 40.68
CA ILE A 631 4.54 17.34 40.62
C ILE A 631 4.49 18.88 40.67
N ILE A 632 5.34 19.52 41.47
CA ILE A 632 5.34 20.98 41.65
C ILE A 632 6.02 21.69 40.48
N TRP A 633 7.20 21.22 40.06
CA TRP A 633 8.04 21.92 39.08
C TRP A 633 7.63 21.66 37.63
N ILE A 634 6.93 20.56 37.37
CA ILE A 634 6.58 20.12 36.02
C ILE A 634 5.05 20.07 35.86
N GLY A 635 4.36 19.54 36.86
CA GLY A 635 2.91 19.34 36.82
C GLY A 635 2.51 17.91 36.46
N ARG A 636 1.32 17.52 36.94
CA ARG A 636 0.76 16.17 36.77
C ARG A 636 0.62 15.73 35.30
N PRO A 637 0.16 16.56 34.34
CA PRO A 637 -0.07 16.11 32.97
C PRO A 637 1.20 15.64 32.25
N LEU A 638 2.32 16.36 32.40
CA LEU A 638 3.59 15.99 31.73
C LEU A 638 4.25 14.76 32.38
N ILE A 639 4.10 14.60 33.70
CA ILE A 639 4.51 13.38 34.41
C ILE A 639 3.64 12.19 33.98
N LEU A 640 2.33 12.42 33.75
CA LEU A 640 1.44 11.39 33.24
C LEU A 640 1.88 10.95 31.85
N VAL A 641 2.18 11.88 30.93
CA VAL A 641 2.73 11.57 29.60
C VAL A 641 3.99 10.71 29.73
N ARG A 642 4.92 11.08 30.62
CA ARG A 642 6.12 10.29 30.88
C ARG A 642 5.81 8.86 31.35
N SER A 643 4.93 8.72 32.34
CA SER A 643 4.53 7.38 32.81
C SER A 643 3.80 6.57 31.74
N LEU A 644 2.99 7.22 30.89
CA LEU A 644 2.27 6.58 29.80
C LEU A 644 3.21 6.08 28.71
N THR A 645 4.28 6.82 28.40
CA THR A 645 5.32 6.34 27.47
C THR A 645 6.02 5.09 28.01
N ALA A 646 6.30 5.03 29.32
CA ALA A 646 6.90 3.86 29.93
C ALA A 646 5.96 2.65 29.92
N LEU A 647 4.67 2.86 30.23
CA LEU A 647 3.65 1.82 30.12
C LEU A 647 3.51 1.30 28.69
N CYS A 648 3.56 2.20 27.70
CA CYS A 648 3.54 1.85 26.29
C CYS A 648 4.75 0.99 25.91
N LEU A 649 5.96 1.40 26.29
CA LEU A 649 7.19 0.64 26.03
C LEU A 649 7.14 -0.76 26.66
N LEU A 650 6.75 -0.87 27.93
CA LEU A 650 6.65 -2.17 28.63
C LEU A 650 5.49 -3.06 28.13
N SER A 651 4.60 -2.50 27.30
CA SER A 651 3.47 -3.20 26.69
C SER A 651 3.63 -3.40 25.19
N THR A 652 4.80 -3.08 24.63
CA THR A 652 5.12 -3.19 23.20
C THR A 652 6.29 -4.15 22.99
N ALA A 653 6.20 -4.99 21.97
CA ALA A 653 7.30 -5.82 21.50
C ALA A 653 8.18 -5.04 20.51
N ASN A 654 9.50 -5.25 20.57
CA ASN A 654 10.43 -4.69 19.60
C ASN A 654 10.64 -5.67 18.45
N VAL A 655 10.13 -5.33 17.27
CA VAL A 655 10.19 -6.15 16.07
C VAL A 655 11.01 -5.43 15.01
N VAL A 656 12.03 -6.11 14.48
CA VAL A 656 12.86 -5.61 13.40
C VAL A 656 12.76 -6.56 12.21
N LEU A 657 12.73 -6.00 11.01
CA LEU A 657 12.85 -6.76 9.77
C LEU A 657 14.33 -7.00 9.51
N GLU A 658 14.77 -8.25 9.68
CA GLU A 658 16.13 -8.67 9.34
C GLU A 658 16.13 -9.42 8.02
N MET A 659 17.26 -9.36 7.31
CA MET A 659 17.51 -10.18 6.14
C MET A 659 18.64 -11.15 6.45
N LYS A 660 18.35 -12.45 6.39
CA LYS A 660 19.36 -13.51 6.49
C LYS A 660 19.22 -14.42 5.29
N ASN A 661 20.34 -14.71 4.62
CA ASN A 661 20.37 -15.56 3.43
C ASN A 661 19.40 -15.07 2.32
N GLY A 662 19.24 -13.74 2.22
CA GLY A 662 18.32 -13.08 1.30
C GLY A 662 16.82 -13.25 1.60
N MET A 663 16.45 -13.92 2.70
CA MET A 663 15.08 -13.95 3.19
C MET A 663 14.85 -12.85 4.22
N SER A 664 13.79 -12.08 4.04
CA SER A 664 13.32 -11.13 5.02
C SER A 664 12.39 -11.83 6.01
N TYR A 665 12.65 -11.64 7.30
CA TYR A 665 11.79 -12.15 8.37
C TYR A 665 11.77 -11.17 9.53
N PHE A 666 10.66 -11.19 10.26
CA PHE A 666 10.54 -10.42 11.48
C PHE A 666 11.22 -11.16 12.62
N THR A 667 12.15 -10.48 13.28
CA THR A 667 12.79 -10.99 14.49
C THR A 667 12.41 -10.12 15.69
N THR A 668 12.23 -10.76 16.84
CA THR A 668 12.03 -10.08 18.11
C THR A 668 13.37 -9.83 18.77
N ILE A 669 13.70 -8.57 19.02
CA ILE A 669 14.92 -8.22 19.76
C ILE A 669 14.59 -8.24 21.25
N SER A 670 15.28 -9.09 22.00
CA SER A 670 15.20 -9.09 23.46
C SER A 670 15.84 -7.83 24.01
N GLU A 671 15.07 -7.02 24.75
CA GLU A 671 15.64 -5.88 25.46
C GLU A 671 16.54 -6.34 26.61
N GLN A 672 17.60 -5.57 26.85
CA GLN A 672 18.51 -5.87 27.95
C GLN A 672 17.80 -5.62 29.29
N TRP A 673 17.96 -6.53 30.24
CA TRP A 673 17.23 -6.49 31.52
C TRP A 673 17.30 -5.14 32.24
N TYR A 674 18.41 -4.39 32.10
CA TYR A 674 18.57 -3.09 32.75
C TYR A 674 17.77 -1.97 32.08
N THR A 675 17.54 -2.00 30.76
CA THR A 675 16.68 -1.02 30.08
C THR A 675 15.22 -1.26 30.47
N THR A 676 14.82 -2.53 30.60
CA THR A 676 13.50 -2.91 31.12
C THR A 676 13.32 -2.46 32.58
N CYS A 677 14.30 -2.65 33.45
CA CYS A 677 14.26 -2.16 34.83
C CYS A 677 14.18 -0.63 34.91
N LEU A 678 14.86 0.07 34.00
CA LEU A 678 14.80 1.53 33.89
C LEU A 678 13.41 1.98 33.42
N ALA A 679 12.84 1.36 32.40
CA ALA A 679 11.47 1.64 31.94
C ALA A 679 10.43 1.32 33.02
N ALA A 680 10.60 0.24 33.79
CA ALA A 680 9.76 -0.08 34.94
C ALA A 680 9.85 0.99 36.05
N ASN A 681 11.01 1.60 36.26
CA ASN A 681 11.15 2.71 37.20
C ASN A 681 10.34 3.93 36.74
N GLU A 682 10.24 4.17 35.43
CA GLU A 682 9.43 5.26 34.88
C GLU A 682 7.91 5.05 35.11
N VAL A 683 7.44 3.83 35.40
CA VAL A 683 6.06 3.58 35.84
C VAL A 683 5.80 4.17 37.24
N THR A 684 6.83 4.32 38.08
CA THR A 684 6.66 4.87 39.44
C THR A 684 6.23 6.33 39.47
N TRP A 685 6.38 7.07 38.36
CA TRP A 685 5.78 8.39 38.19
C TRP A 685 4.25 8.35 38.29
N LEU A 686 3.62 7.30 37.74
CA LEU A 686 2.17 7.09 37.89
C LEU A 686 1.81 6.79 39.34
N VAL A 687 2.64 6.03 40.07
CA VAL A 687 2.47 5.80 41.51
C VAL A 687 2.50 7.13 42.27
N GLY A 688 3.39 8.05 41.90
CA GLY A 688 3.44 9.40 42.44
C GLY A 688 2.14 10.17 42.24
N ILE A 689 1.59 10.17 41.02
CA ILE A 689 0.32 10.84 40.70
C ILE A 689 -0.83 10.22 41.50
N VAL A 690 -0.92 8.89 41.55
CA VAL A 690 -1.96 8.17 42.30
C VAL A 690 -1.88 8.50 43.79
N ASN A 691 -0.69 8.43 44.39
CA ASN A 691 -0.47 8.84 45.78
C ASN A 691 -0.94 10.28 46.04
N ASP A 692 -0.60 11.19 45.14
CA ASP A 692 -0.92 12.61 45.28
C ASP A 692 -2.42 12.94 45.07
N LEU A 693 -3.14 12.15 44.27
CA LEU A 693 -4.60 12.22 44.18
C LEU A 693 -5.28 11.65 45.43
N PHE A 694 -4.82 10.49 45.91
CA PHE A 694 -5.39 9.82 47.08
C PHE A 694 -4.92 10.41 48.42
N ILE A 695 -3.99 11.37 48.41
CA ILE A 695 -3.45 11.99 49.64
C ILE A 695 -4.53 12.69 50.46
N VAL A 696 -5.59 13.19 49.80
CA VAL A 696 -6.76 13.81 50.45
C VAL A 696 -7.49 12.82 51.38
N TYR A 697 -7.51 11.53 51.01
CA TYR A 697 -8.14 10.47 51.79
C TYR A 697 -7.17 9.77 52.73
N THR A 698 -5.94 9.53 52.25
CA THR A 698 -4.93 8.75 52.96
C THR A 698 -4.16 9.56 54.01
N ASN A 699 -4.08 10.89 53.84
CA ASN A 699 -3.51 11.86 54.78
C ASN A 699 -2.16 11.39 55.36
N GLU A 700 -2.07 11.22 56.67
CA GLU A 700 -0.81 10.91 57.36
C GLU A 700 -0.31 9.48 57.09
N TRP A 701 -1.16 8.62 56.56
CA TRP A 701 -0.80 7.24 56.24
C TRP A 701 0.11 7.17 55.00
N THR A 702 0.01 8.11 54.07
CA THR A 702 0.77 8.12 52.81
C THR A 702 2.27 8.05 53.03
N HIS A 703 2.80 8.75 54.05
CA HIS A 703 4.22 8.71 54.39
C HIS A 703 4.74 7.30 54.71
N LYS A 704 3.90 6.44 55.31
CA LYS A 704 4.31 5.11 55.76
C LYS A 704 4.42 4.10 54.63
N TYR A 705 3.55 4.21 53.62
CA TYR A 705 3.45 3.18 52.59
C TYR A 705 3.95 3.63 51.22
N ALA A 706 4.03 4.93 50.92
CA ALA A 706 4.33 5.43 49.58
C ALA A 706 5.65 4.89 49.01
N PHE A 707 6.72 4.85 49.83
CA PHE A 707 8.01 4.31 49.40
C PHE A 707 7.96 2.80 49.11
N ILE A 708 7.33 2.04 50.01
CA ILE A 708 7.16 0.58 49.84
C ILE A 708 6.31 0.28 48.61
N ASN A 709 5.22 1.03 48.40
CA ASN A 709 4.35 0.89 47.23
C ASN A 709 5.11 1.14 45.92
N SER A 710 5.94 2.19 45.85
CA SER A 710 6.77 2.45 44.67
C SER A 710 7.76 1.33 44.39
N ILE A 711 8.39 0.75 45.43
CA ILE A 711 9.29 -0.40 45.27
C ILE A 711 8.52 -1.64 44.78
N ILE A 712 7.36 -1.93 45.36
CA ILE A 712 6.54 -3.09 44.97
C ILE A 712 6.12 -2.95 43.51
N VAL A 713 5.60 -1.79 43.09
CA VAL A 713 5.21 -1.56 41.70
C VAL A 713 6.41 -1.66 40.76
N TRP A 714 7.55 -1.08 41.12
CA TRP A 714 8.76 -1.14 40.31
C TRP A 714 9.23 -2.59 40.11
N VAL A 715 9.38 -3.35 41.20
CA VAL A 715 9.83 -4.74 41.14
C VAL A 715 8.81 -5.60 40.40
N THR A 716 7.52 -5.47 40.68
CA THR A 716 6.48 -6.26 40.00
C THR A 716 6.39 -5.94 38.52
N SER A 717 6.49 -4.67 38.14
CA SER A 717 6.48 -4.25 36.73
C SER A 717 7.74 -4.71 35.99
N ALA A 718 8.91 -4.64 36.64
CA ALA A 718 10.17 -5.15 36.08
C ALA A 718 10.14 -6.67 35.93
N CYS A 719 9.74 -7.43 36.95
CA CYS A 719 9.60 -8.88 36.90
C CYS A 719 8.58 -9.30 35.85
N LEU A 720 7.44 -8.62 35.77
CA LEU A 720 6.41 -8.94 34.80
C LEU A 720 6.94 -8.72 33.36
N ALA A 721 7.67 -7.63 33.11
CA ALA A 721 8.27 -7.31 31.82
C ALA A 721 9.39 -8.27 31.41
N THR A 722 10.21 -8.74 32.35
CA THR A 722 11.31 -9.68 32.06
C THR A 722 10.87 -11.13 31.97
N LEU A 723 9.96 -11.58 32.85
CA LEU A 723 9.52 -12.97 32.90
C LEU A 723 8.44 -13.29 31.86
N VAL A 724 7.62 -12.30 31.50
CA VAL A 724 6.52 -12.46 30.54
C VAL A 724 6.55 -11.28 29.56
N PRO A 725 7.53 -11.26 28.63
CA PRO A 725 7.62 -10.22 27.60
C PRO A 725 6.46 -10.31 26.62
N VAL A 726 6.05 -9.15 26.07
CA VAL A 726 5.01 -9.10 25.04
C VAL A 726 5.55 -9.72 23.76
N GLN A 727 4.80 -10.66 23.19
CA GLN A 727 5.11 -11.28 21.90
C GLN A 727 4.30 -10.59 20.78
N PRO A 728 4.92 -10.24 19.65
CA PRO A 728 4.19 -9.71 18.52
C PRO A 728 3.33 -10.81 17.89
N THR A 729 2.15 -10.44 17.42
CA THR A 729 1.28 -11.35 16.65
C THR A 729 1.21 -10.83 15.22
N ILE A 730 1.61 -11.66 14.27
CA ILE A 730 1.57 -11.35 12.84
C ILE A 730 0.58 -12.31 12.20
N THR A 731 -0.51 -11.79 11.67
CA THR A 731 -1.52 -12.58 10.94
C THR A 731 -1.52 -12.15 9.48
N ILE A 732 -1.22 -13.08 8.59
CA ILE A 732 -1.33 -12.89 7.14
C ILE A 732 -2.68 -13.46 6.72
N ASP A 733 -3.65 -12.57 6.53
CA ASP A 733 -5.01 -12.91 6.13
C ASP A 733 -5.50 -11.83 5.16
N SER A 734 -5.45 -12.13 3.86
CA SER A 734 -5.78 -11.18 2.81
C SER A 734 -7.28 -10.98 2.70
N LYS A 735 -7.78 -9.84 3.16
CA LYS A 735 -9.19 -9.42 3.04
C LYS A 735 -9.31 -8.35 1.98
N CYS A 736 -9.88 -8.72 0.84
CA CYS A 736 -10.11 -7.82 -0.28
C CYS A 736 -11.59 -7.45 -0.42
N GLN A 737 -11.84 -6.21 -0.83
CA GLN A 737 -13.16 -5.71 -1.19
C GLN A 737 -13.08 -4.90 -2.47
N VAL A 738 -14.14 -4.94 -3.26
CA VAL A 738 -14.31 -4.08 -4.44
C VAL A 738 -14.69 -2.68 -3.96
N ASP A 739 -13.89 -1.67 -4.32
CA ASP A 739 -14.19 -0.26 -4.03
C ASP A 739 -15.09 0.29 -5.15
N THR A 740 -14.64 0.13 -6.40
CA THR A 740 -15.42 0.41 -7.61
C THR A 740 -15.38 -0.81 -8.52
N LEU A 741 -16.55 -1.36 -8.86
CA LEU A 741 -16.65 -2.55 -9.71
C LEU A 741 -15.98 -2.30 -11.06
N ASP A 742 -15.13 -3.23 -11.49
CA ASP A 742 -14.41 -3.17 -12.76
C ASP A 742 -13.46 -1.98 -12.94
N PHE A 743 -12.97 -1.43 -11.81
CA PHE A 743 -12.07 -0.27 -11.83
C PHE A 743 -11.09 -0.18 -10.65
N GLN A 744 -11.51 -0.50 -9.41
CA GLN A 744 -10.67 -0.34 -8.21
C GLN A 744 -10.95 -1.39 -7.11
N VAL A 745 -9.89 -2.01 -6.59
CA VAL A 745 -9.93 -2.98 -5.48
C VAL A 745 -9.16 -2.44 -4.27
N ARG A 746 -9.58 -2.82 -3.05
CA ARG A 746 -8.85 -2.52 -1.81
C ARG A 746 -8.67 -3.78 -1.00
N CYS A 747 -7.42 -4.05 -0.59
CA CYS A 747 -7.07 -5.22 0.20
C CYS A 747 -6.32 -4.83 1.48
N ASN A 748 -6.67 -5.47 2.59
CA ASN A 748 -5.82 -5.58 3.77
C ASN A 748 -5.12 -6.94 3.71
N LEU A 749 -3.80 -6.96 3.56
CA LEU A 749 -3.01 -8.20 3.39
C LEU A 749 -2.67 -8.88 4.72
N GLY A 750 -2.75 -8.15 5.83
CA GLY A 750 -2.47 -8.71 7.14
C GLY A 750 -2.42 -7.67 8.24
N ASP A 751 -2.39 -8.16 9.47
CA ASP A 751 -2.39 -7.37 10.68
C ASP A 751 -1.16 -7.73 11.54
N VAL A 752 -0.44 -6.71 11.99
CA VAL A 752 0.78 -6.80 12.80
C VAL A 752 0.49 -6.15 14.15
N ALA A 753 0.19 -6.96 15.17
CA ALA A 753 -0.02 -6.49 16.53
C ALA A 753 1.30 -6.54 17.30
N ILE A 754 1.93 -5.38 17.51
CA ILE A 754 3.17 -5.24 18.29
C ILE A 754 2.90 -4.95 19.76
N GLY A 755 1.74 -4.39 20.10
CA GLY A 755 1.41 -3.98 21.46
C GLY A 755 0.23 -4.74 22.06
N SER A 756 0.18 -4.77 23.39
CA SER A 756 -0.91 -5.40 24.15
C SER A 756 -1.63 -4.40 25.05
N LEU A 757 -2.88 -4.07 24.69
CA LEU A 757 -3.75 -3.25 25.53
C LEU A 757 -4.03 -3.91 26.88
N PHE A 758 -4.19 -5.24 26.90
CA PHE A 758 -4.35 -5.99 28.13
C PHE A 758 -3.17 -5.78 29.08
N ARG A 759 -1.94 -5.84 28.56
CA ARG A 759 -0.73 -5.61 29.35
C ARG A 759 -0.65 -4.21 29.91
N LEU A 760 -1.00 -3.20 29.11
CA LEU A 760 -1.04 -1.81 29.56
C LEU A 760 -2.05 -1.62 30.70
N LEU A 761 -3.26 -2.16 30.55
CA LEU A 761 -4.30 -2.11 31.57
C LEU A 761 -3.91 -2.89 32.83
N LEU A 762 -3.22 -4.02 32.69
CA LEU A 762 -2.69 -4.79 33.82
C LEU A 762 -1.67 -3.97 34.62
N LEU A 763 -0.72 -3.29 33.97
CA LEU A 763 0.27 -2.44 34.64
C LEU A 763 -0.41 -1.25 35.36
N CYS A 764 -1.39 -0.60 34.74
CA CYS A 764 -2.22 0.41 35.40
C CYS A 764 -2.96 -0.17 36.62
N GLY A 765 -3.52 -1.37 36.47
CA GLY A 765 -4.20 -2.10 37.54
C GLY A 765 -3.27 -2.42 38.70
N ILE A 766 -2.02 -2.84 38.44
CA ILE A 766 -0.99 -3.11 39.45
C ILE A 766 -0.70 -1.85 40.27
N VAL A 767 -0.57 -0.68 39.62
CA VAL A 767 -0.33 0.59 40.32
C VAL A 767 -1.47 0.90 41.31
N ILE A 768 -2.72 0.79 40.87
CA ILE A 768 -3.89 1.10 41.69
C ILE A 768 -4.06 0.05 42.80
N ALA A 769 -4.01 -1.24 42.45
CA ALA A 769 -4.19 -2.34 43.39
C ALA A 769 -3.09 -2.36 44.46
N SER A 770 -1.83 -2.17 44.08
CA SER A 770 -0.71 -2.08 45.03
C SER A 770 -0.89 -0.90 45.97
N ASN A 771 -1.37 0.26 45.48
CA ASN A 771 -1.66 1.42 46.33
C ASN A 771 -2.71 1.09 47.40
N CYS A 772 -3.85 0.52 46.99
CA CYS A 772 -4.93 0.14 47.89
C CYS A 772 -4.48 -0.92 48.90
N LEU A 773 -3.79 -1.97 48.46
CA LEU A 773 -3.28 -3.02 49.32
C LEU A 773 -2.28 -2.49 50.34
N CYS A 774 -1.33 -1.67 49.92
CA CYS A 774 -0.35 -1.03 50.80
C CYS A 774 -1.03 -0.13 51.83
N TYR A 775 -2.01 0.67 51.43
CA TYR A 775 -2.78 1.51 52.35
C TYR A 775 -3.55 0.67 53.38
N ILE A 776 -4.28 -0.36 52.95
CA ILE A 776 -5.05 -1.24 53.85
C ILE A 776 -4.12 -1.99 54.81
N ALA A 777 -3.04 -2.56 54.31
CA ALA A 777 -2.05 -3.28 55.12
C ALA A 777 -1.42 -2.34 56.17
N THR A 778 -1.02 -1.13 55.76
CA THR A 778 -0.45 -0.13 56.67
C THR A 778 -1.44 0.27 57.75
N ARG A 779 -2.72 0.47 57.39
CA ARG A 779 -3.79 0.84 58.34
C ARG A 779 -4.10 -0.28 59.35
N ARG A 780 -3.98 -1.55 58.94
CA ARG A 780 -4.22 -2.72 59.80
C ARG A 780 -3.02 -3.10 60.66
N LEU A 781 -1.80 -2.98 60.14
CA LEU A 781 -0.58 -3.50 60.77
C LEU A 781 0.20 -2.44 61.57
N LEU A 782 0.08 -1.16 61.21
CA LEU A 782 0.85 -0.09 61.85
C LEU A 782 -0.05 0.79 62.74
N LYS A 783 0.53 1.27 63.85
CA LYS A 783 -0.13 2.25 64.73
C LYS A 783 -0.44 3.54 63.97
N LYS A 784 -1.53 4.21 64.34
CA LYS A 784 -1.92 5.50 63.74
C LYS A 784 -0.76 6.50 63.83
N PRO A 785 -0.38 7.19 62.73
CA PRO A 785 0.64 8.25 62.77
C PRO A 785 0.22 9.40 63.68
N ASN A 786 1.21 10.07 64.28
CA ASN A 786 0.99 11.28 65.08
C ASN A 786 0.51 12.43 64.18
N LYS A 787 -0.46 13.23 64.64
CA LYS A 787 -1.02 14.41 63.94
C LYS A 787 -0.05 15.60 63.82
N ALA A 788 1.26 15.38 63.98
CA ALA A 788 2.25 16.45 64.06
C ALA A 788 2.60 16.99 62.67
N ILE A 789 1.67 17.67 62.00
CA ILE A 789 1.84 18.19 60.65
C ILE A 789 1.69 19.71 60.65
N SER A 790 2.69 20.42 60.13
CA SER A 790 2.60 21.87 59.92
C SER A 790 1.43 22.21 58.99
N SER A 791 0.71 23.28 59.32
CA SER A 791 -0.41 23.83 58.56
C SER A 791 -0.03 25.00 57.66
N SER A 792 1.27 25.30 57.53
CA SER A 792 1.76 26.40 56.70
C SER A 792 1.33 26.27 55.23
N PHE A 793 0.80 27.34 54.65
CA PHE A 793 0.44 27.40 53.22
C PHE A 793 1.65 27.38 52.28
N LEU A 794 2.86 27.58 52.80
CA LEU A 794 4.09 27.49 52.01
C LEU A 794 4.45 26.03 51.65
N LEU A 795 3.93 25.05 52.39
CA LEU A 795 4.03 23.62 52.05
C LEU A 795 2.98 23.25 51.01
N CYS A 796 3.40 22.55 49.96
CA CYS A 796 2.46 21.92 49.06
C CYS A 796 1.74 20.74 49.75
N GLY A 797 0.57 20.36 49.24
CA GLY A 797 -0.22 19.26 49.82
C GLY A 797 0.56 17.95 49.94
N SER A 798 1.37 17.61 48.94
CA SER A 798 2.22 16.42 48.94
C SER A 798 3.32 16.50 50.01
N ALA A 799 4.05 17.62 50.09
CA ALA A 799 5.11 17.84 51.07
C ALA A 799 4.58 17.85 52.52
N ARG A 800 3.36 18.37 52.73
CA ARG A 800 2.71 18.39 54.04
C ARG A 800 2.59 17.00 54.66
N TYR A 801 2.23 15.99 53.86
CA TYR A 801 2.04 14.62 54.35
C TYR A 801 3.24 13.71 54.09
N LEU A 802 4.01 13.96 53.02
CA LEU A 802 5.15 13.11 52.66
C LEU A 802 6.45 13.55 53.33
N PHE A 803 6.68 14.80 53.75
CA PHE A 803 7.94 15.16 54.39
C PHE A 803 8.03 14.67 55.84
N LYS A 804 9.23 14.26 56.24
CA LYS A 804 9.54 13.92 57.62
C LYS A 804 9.77 15.23 58.39
N GLN A 805 8.97 15.47 59.44
CA GLN A 805 8.96 16.74 60.17
C GLN A 805 9.49 16.63 61.61
N ASP A 806 9.58 15.42 62.17
CA ASP A 806 9.75 15.20 63.62
C ASP A 806 11.02 15.82 64.21
N LYS A 807 12.13 15.80 63.46
CA LYS A 807 13.44 16.31 63.92
C LYS A 807 13.61 17.83 63.76
N TRP A 808 12.71 18.48 63.04
CA TRP A 808 12.86 19.87 62.61
C TRP A 808 11.76 20.77 63.17
N LYS A 809 11.20 20.40 64.33
CA LYS A 809 10.24 21.21 65.08
C LYS A 809 10.88 21.74 66.35
N CYS A 810 10.88 23.06 66.53
CA CYS A 810 11.29 23.72 67.77
C CYS A 810 10.17 24.67 68.21
N SER A 811 9.77 24.57 69.48
CA SER A 811 8.75 25.45 70.09
C SER A 811 7.44 25.55 69.29
N GLY A 812 7.00 24.44 68.68
CA GLY A 812 5.76 24.38 67.88
C GLY A 812 5.88 24.89 66.44
N VAL A 813 7.02 25.47 66.03
CA VAL A 813 7.28 25.95 64.67
C VAL A 813 8.05 24.90 63.89
N PHE A 814 7.64 24.63 62.65
CA PHE A 814 8.33 23.72 61.74
C PHE A 814 9.39 24.48 60.93
N TYR A 815 10.63 24.01 60.99
CA TYR A 815 11.74 24.61 60.28
C TYR A 815 12.07 23.75 59.05
N LEU A 816 11.79 24.25 57.84
CA LEU A 816 12.05 23.53 56.59
C LEU A 816 13.48 23.79 56.09
N ASP A 817 14.28 22.74 55.91
CA ASP A 817 15.64 22.86 55.37
C ASP A 817 15.62 23.38 53.94
N THR A 818 16.64 24.15 53.55
CA THR A 818 16.66 24.85 52.26
C THR A 818 16.66 23.90 51.06
N ALA A 819 17.15 22.66 51.21
CA ALA A 819 17.12 21.67 50.14
C ALA A 819 15.70 21.08 49.97
N SER A 820 15.04 20.69 51.07
CA SER A 820 13.63 20.29 51.06
C SER A 820 12.70 21.43 50.63
N ALA A 821 13.07 22.68 50.91
CA ALA A 821 12.35 23.87 50.45
C ALA A 821 12.32 23.96 48.92
N VAL A 822 13.44 23.72 48.24
CA VAL A 822 13.52 23.66 46.78
C VAL A 822 12.65 22.53 46.23
N VAL A 823 12.69 21.34 46.83
CA VAL A 823 11.82 20.22 46.43
C VAL A 823 10.33 20.55 46.61
N ASN A 824 9.98 21.36 47.61
CA ASN A 824 8.65 21.89 47.85
C ASN A 824 8.28 23.11 46.95
N GLY A 825 9.16 23.53 46.05
CA GLY A 825 8.95 24.65 45.13
C GLY A 825 9.20 26.02 45.74
N LEU A 826 10.05 26.11 46.75
CA LEU A 826 10.47 27.37 47.39
C LEU A 826 11.95 27.62 47.12
N ILE A 827 12.28 28.70 46.41
CA ILE A 827 13.66 29.17 46.27
C ILE A 827 13.91 30.21 47.35
N SER A 828 14.84 29.92 48.26
CA SER A 828 15.14 30.79 49.40
C SER A 828 16.52 31.43 49.30
N PHE A 829 16.59 32.73 49.54
CA PHE A 829 17.82 33.50 49.64
C PHE A 829 17.83 34.33 50.92
N ARG A 830 18.99 34.40 51.60
CA ARG A 830 19.13 35.13 52.87
C ARG A 830 19.99 36.37 52.68
N HIS A 831 19.46 37.53 53.06
CA HIS A 831 20.19 38.79 53.04
C HIS A 831 19.95 39.57 54.34
N ARG A 832 21.03 39.99 55.02
CA ARG A 832 21.00 40.82 56.24
C ARG A 832 19.97 40.37 57.30
N GLY A 833 19.90 39.07 57.58
CA GLY A 833 19.01 38.50 58.61
C GLY A 833 17.56 38.26 58.18
N THR A 834 17.18 38.61 56.94
CA THR A 834 15.85 38.36 56.36
C THR A 834 15.90 37.24 55.33
N TRP A 835 14.89 36.38 55.32
CA TRP A 835 14.67 35.38 54.27
C TRP A 835 13.76 35.94 53.17
N TYR A 836 14.23 35.87 51.93
CA TYR A 836 13.42 36.10 50.73
C TYR A 836 13.12 34.73 50.13
N VAL A 837 11.85 34.34 50.13
CA VAL A 837 11.38 33.02 49.69
C VAL A 837 10.48 33.20 48.49
N PHE A 838 10.96 32.84 47.31
CA PHE A 838 10.18 32.82 46.09
C PHE A 838 9.42 31.49 46.01
N ASP A 839 8.10 31.57 46.04
CA ASP A 839 7.21 30.43 45.89
C ASP A 839 6.84 30.25 44.42
N VAL A 840 7.38 29.20 43.80
CA VAL A 840 7.13 28.85 42.38
C VAL A 840 5.68 28.44 42.16
N LYS A 841 4.99 27.95 43.20
CA LYS A 841 3.59 27.51 43.11
C LYS A 841 2.64 28.69 42.92
N THR A 842 2.90 29.79 43.61
CA THR A 842 2.06 31.01 43.58
C THR A 842 2.67 32.16 42.79
N TRP A 843 3.92 32.01 42.31
CA TRP A 843 4.72 33.05 41.67
C TRP A 843 4.86 34.32 42.53
N ARG A 844 5.02 34.14 43.85
CA ARG A 844 5.11 35.25 44.81
C ARG A 844 6.41 35.21 45.59
N LEU A 845 6.95 36.39 45.87
CA LEU A 845 8.10 36.56 46.75
C LEU A 845 7.62 36.90 48.16
N HIS A 846 7.93 36.05 49.13
CA HIS A 846 7.62 36.24 50.54
C HIS A 846 8.85 36.71 51.30
N LYS A 847 8.69 37.73 52.14
CA LYS A 847 9.70 38.20 53.08
C LYS A 847 9.39 37.62 54.46
N ILE A 848 10.30 36.83 55.01
CA ILE A 848 10.16 36.22 56.35
C ILE A 848 11.26 36.78 57.25
N GLU A 849 10.85 37.54 58.26
CA GLU A 849 11.74 38.10 59.28
C GLU A 849 11.94 37.09 60.40
N GLN A 850 13.20 36.89 60.81
CA GLN A 850 13.52 35.88 61.81
C GLN A 850 13.31 36.46 63.22
N THR A 851 12.23 36.07 63.89
CA THR A 851 12.06 36.37 65.32
C THR A 851 13.14 35.61 66.11
N LEU A 852 13.86 36.34 66.97
CA LEU A 852 14.92 35.86 67.87
C LEU A 852 14.39 34.78 68.83
N ILE A 853 14.30 33.54 68.38
CA ILE A 853 14.20 32.38 69.28
C ILE A 853 15.63 31.85 69.47
N ASN A 854 16.08 31.84 70.73
CA ASN A 854 17.43 31.50 71.18
C ASN A 854 18.03 30.31 70.42
N MET A 855 18.98 30.62 69.53
CA MET A 855 19.81 29.65 68.81
C MET A 855 20.84 29.02 69.74
N MET A 856 20.56 27.85 70.30
CA MET A 856 21.61 27.00 70.91
C MET A 856 22.07 25.84 70.04
N GLN A 857 21.48 25.61 68.85
CA GLN A 857 21.91 24.53 67.94
C GLN A 857 22.31 25.07 66.56
N ILE A 858 23.53 24.73 66.13
CA ILE A 858 24.15 25.15 64.85
C ILE A 858 23.32 24.72 63.64
N GLU A 859 22.57 23.62 63.79
CA GLU A 859 21.76 22.97 62.75
C GLU A 859 20.60 23.86 62.24
N PHE A 860 20.08 24.77 63.05
CA PHE A 860 18.91 25.61 62.70
C PHE A 860 19.26 26.96 62.06
N LYS A 861 20.55 27.28 61.87
CA LYS A 861 20.99 28.58 61.32
C LYS A 861 20.61 28.82 59.85
N ARG A 862 20.28 27.76 59.11
CA ARG A 862 20.09 27.78 57.64
C ARG A 862 18.77 27.14 57.22
N VAL A 863 17.73 27.32 58.05
CA VAL A 863 16.43 26.66 57.90
C VAL A 863 15.35 27.74 57.84
N ILE A 864 14.31 27.52 57.03
CA ILE A 864 13.21 28.47 56.84
C ILE A 864 12.14 28.21 57.91
N PRO A 865 11.83 29.18 58.79
CA PRO A 865 10.74 29.00 59.75
C PRO A 865 9.39 29.05 59.04
N LEU A 866 8.60 27.99 59.15
CA LEU A 866 7.24 27.90 58.67
C LEU A 866 6.29 28.02 59.86
N VAL A 867 5.72 29.21 60.03
CA VAL A 867 4.71 29.47 61.08
C VAL A 867 3.38 28.88 60.63
N ASP A 868 2.70 28.21 61.56
CA ASP A 868 1.38 27.62 61.35
C ASP A 868 0.31 28.71 61.43
N ASN A 869 -0.55 28.83 60.41
CA ASN A 869 -1.53 29.92 60.35
C ASN A 869 -2.70 29.80 61.34
N ASN A 870 -2.81 28.67 62.04
CA ASN A 870 -3.80 28.49 63.11
C ASN A 870 -3.35 29.10 64.46
N SER A 871 -2.11 29.58 64.59
CA SER A 871 -1.70 30.36 65.76
C SER A 871 -2.05 31.84 65.53
N LYS A 872 -3.31 32.20 65.81
CA LYS A 872 -3.74 33.60 65.92
C LYS A 872 -3.13 34.34 67.14
N ASP A 873 -2.33 33.68 67.96
CA ASP A 873 -1.90 34.22 69.27
C ASP A 873 -0.43 34.69 69.34
N LEU A 874 0.25 34.91 68.22
CA LEU A 874 1.56 35.60 68.21
C LEU A 874 1.67 36.53 66.98
N GLN A 875 0.86 37.59 66.99
CA GLN A 875 1.11 38.83 66.25
C GLN A 875 1.37 39.95 67.24
#